data_AF-A0AAE4YJY3-F1
#
_entry.id   AF-A0AAE4YJY3-F1
#
_cell.length_a   1.000
_cell.length_b   1.000
_cell.length_c   1.000
_cell.angle_alpha   90.00
_cell.angle_beta   90.00
_cell.angle_gamma   90.00
#
_symmetry.space_group_name_H-M   'P 1'
#
loop_
_entity.id
_entity.type
_entity.pdbx_description
1 polymer ?
#
loop_
_entity_poly.entity_id
_entity_poly.type
_entity_poly.pdbx_seq_one_letter_code
_entity_poly.pdbx_strand_id
1 'polypeptide(L)'
;MRTSRWLVVTYTVIILLGLLIALPNVLPQSVLQRVPAWLPHEQVSLGLDLRGGSHLVLEVDEADLTKERLQSLLQDARRVLREKGIQPKAVVRSQNQIVVTLADAAQSDAAVTELKTLANPISTGLSAGQSDLAVTANGATITVGFSPAGISANVDNAVQQSLEVIRQRVDQVGVSEPTIQRIGANRVLVQLPGAQDPSRLRELLGSTAKMSFHMLSPNNAPGPGVTMLKDDEGRSYPVLDRVEISGDRLSDARVSFDSNTHEPIVSFRFDSAGASRFAEITRQNVGNPFAIVLDDKVLSAPVIREPITGGSGQISGSFSADSATTLAAMLRAGALPAKLTVIEERTVGADLGADAIKMGIYSGIVGFVLVAAFIFVLYGTWGFLANIALLIHTILTFSALTLVGATLTLPGIAGVVLGIGLAVDANVLINERIREETRKGRSAFAAIDTGFRRAYSTIIDGNMTALIAAAILFFFGSGPVRGFAVTMALGLIISMFTSVAFVRVAMIEITRRSKLKVLNIRPLIPFSPYDKHIQFMNARFFGIAVSALLSIASVVLFIHPGLNYGVDFRGGIQMAVRTTGPADLGTFREGLNTLGLGEISLQSFGDKNSILVRAQRQEGGEEAQTAAVTKLKAEVAKIDPTATIEGTDVIGPKVSGELAWAGILSVVIASFAMLIYIWVRFEWPFAVGAIVTLVLDVTKAIGFFAITGLDFNLTAIAAILTLVGYSVNDKVVVYDRMRENMRLYKSMPLREIIDKSINETLARSLYTNATAFLALVPMAIWGGSAVSSFAIPMVFGILVAGASSIFIAAPILLFLGDWRRRHAKAAATDTAVEIIPPEQGRPRKSAS
;
A
#
# COMPACT_ATOMS: atom_id res chain seq x y z
N MET A 1 -46.61 10.30 4.12
CA MET A 1 -45.68 10.52 2.99
C MET A 1 -45.65 9.26 2.15
N ARG A 2 -46.02 9.31 0.87
CA ARG A 2 -45.91 8.15 -0.04
C ARG A 2 -44.44 8.04 -0.44
N THR A 3 -43.77 6.94 -0.09
CA THR A 3 -42.50 6.60 -0.72
C THR A 3 -42.72 6.55 -2.23
N SER A 4 -41.92 7.30 -3.00
CA SER A 4 -42.03 7.30 -4.46
C SER A 4 -41.81 5.88 -4.96
N ARG A 5 -42.74 5.34 -5.76
CA ARG A 5 -42.62 3.98 -6.32
C ARG A 5 -41.33 3.82 -7.13
N TRP A 6 -40.92 4.88 -7.83
CA TRP A 6 -39.66 4.94 -8.55
C TRP A 6 -38.45 4.70 -7.65
N LEU A 7 -38.42 5.31 -6.47
CA LEU A 7 -37.31 5.19 -5.53
C LEU A 7 -37.20 3.76 -4.95
N VAL A 8 -38.34 3.11 -4.67
CA VAL A 8 -38.37 1.69 -4.28
C VAL A 8 -37.84 0.80 -5.39
N VAL A 9 -38.26 1.04 -6.64
CA VAL A 9 -37.78 0.29 -7.81
C VAL A 9 -36.28 0.48 -7.99
N THR A 10 -35.78 1.72 -7.93
CA THR A 10 -34.35 2.01 -8.07
C THR A 10 -33.51 1.27 -7.03
N TYR A 11 -33.88 1.31 -5.75
CA TYR A 11 -33.12 0.61 -4.71
C TYR A 11 -33.18 -0.90 -4.87
N THR A 12 -34.34 -1.43 -5.28
CA THR A 12 -34.48 -2.86 -5.57
C THR A 12 -33.58 -3.29 -6.72
N VAL A 13 -33.52 -2.50 -7.80
CA VAL A 13 -32.63 -2.75 -8.94
C VAL A 13 -31.16 -2.71 -8.52
N ILE A 14 -30.75 -1.71 -7.73
CA ILE A 14 -29.36 -1.63 -7.22
C ILE A 14 -29.01 -2.88 -6.39
N ILE A 15 -29.90 -3.31 -5.50
CA ILE A 15 -29.67 -4.49 -4.65
C ILE A 15 -29.62 -5.77 -5.49
N LEU A 16 -30.54 -5.94 -6.45
CA LEU A 16 -30.57 -7.11 -7.32
C LEU A 16 -29.35 -7.17 -8.24
N LEU A 17 -28.93 -6.05 -8.81
CA LEU A 17 -27.72 -5.97 -9.62
C LEU A 17 -26.48 -6.29 -8.78
N GLY A 18 -26.39 -5.74 -7.57
CA GLY A 18 -25.31 -6.08 -6.64
C GLY A 18 -25.28 -7.57 -6.29
N LEU A 19 -26.42 -8.17 -5.94
CA LEU A 19 -26.53 -9.61 -5.70
C LEU A 19 -26.07 -10.43 -6.91
N LEU A 20 -26.43 -10.02 -8.12
CA LEU A 20 -26.06 -10.69 -9.36
C LEU A 20 -24.55 -10.58 -9.64
N ILE A 21 -23.93 -9.44 -9.35
CA ILE A 21 -22.48 -9.23 -9.47
C ILE A 21 -21.70 -9.95 -8.36
N ALA A 22 -22.24 -10.07 -7.15
CA ALA A 22 -21.62 -10.81 -6.06
C ALA A 22 -21.73 -12.33 -6.22
N LEU A 23 -22.68 -12.82 -7.01
CA LEU A 23 -22.96 -14.25 -7.15
C LEU A 23 -21.73 -15.10 -7.52
N PRO A 24 -20.84 -14.68 -8.45
CA PRO A 24 -19.65 -15.46 -8.78
C PRO A 24 -18.71 -15.68 -7.60
N ASN A 25 -18.69 -14.78 -6.63
CA ASN A 25 -17.80 -14.88 -5.47
C ASN A 25 -18.16 -16.04 -4.52
N VAL A 26 -19.38 -16.56 -4.59
CA VAL A 26 -19.85 -17.66 -3.74
C VAL A 26 -20.01 -18.99 -4.50
N LEU A 27 -19.93 -18.95 -5.83
CA LEU A 27 -20.07 -20.15 -6.66
C LEU A 27 -18.72 -20.86 -6.82
N PRO A 28 -18.68 -22.21 -6.71
CA PRO A 28 -17.50 -22.99 -7.08
C PRO A 28 -17.14 -22.78 -8.56
N GLN A 29 -15.84 -22.84 -8.90
CA GLN A 29 -15.39 -22.68 -10.28
C GLN A 29 -16.05 -23.68 -11.26
N SER A 30 -16.37 -24.89 -10.80
CA SER A 30 -17.06 -25.91 -11.59
C SER A 30 -18.47 -25.51 -12.02
N VAL A 31 -19.14 -24.66 -11.25
CA VAL A 31 -20.45 -24.09 -11.58
C VAL A 31 -20.29 -22.89 -12.49
N LEU A 32 -19.32 -22.01 -12.21
CA LEU A 32 -19.06 -20.80 -13.00
C LEU A 32 -18.77 -21.08 -14.47
N GLN A 33 -18.01 -22.14 -14.76
CA GLN A 33 -17.70 -22.56 -16.14
C GLN A 33 -18.94 -22.98 -16.94
N ARG A 34 -20.07 -23.28 -16.27
CA ARG A 34 -21.34 -23.64 -16.91
C ARG A 34 -22.32 -22.48 -17.01
N VAL A 35 -21.99 -21.33 -16.42
CA VAL A 35 -22.84 -20.15 -16.43
C VAL A 35 -22.75 -19.47 -17.81
N PRO A 36 -23.88 -19.11 -18.45
CA PRO A 36 -23.88 -18.41 -19.74
C PRO A 36 -23.07 -17.12 -19.73
N ALA A 37 -22.40 -16.79 -20.84
CA ALA A 37 -21.50 -15.64 -21.01
C ALA A 37 -22.10 -14.24 -20.70
N TRP A 38 -23.44 -14.12 -20.60
CA TRP A 38 -24.14 -12.86 -20.33
C TRP A 38 -24.33 -12.56 -18.82
N LEU A 39 -24.07 -13.54 -17.95
CA LEU A 39 -24.00 -13.34 -16.50
C LEU A 39 -22.58 -12.96 -16.09
N PRO A 40 -22.36 -12.28 -14.95
CA PRO A 40 -21.01 -12.02 -14.45
C PRO A 40 -20.26 -13.34 -14.16
N HIS A 41 -19.00 -13.43 -14.57
CA HIS A 41 -18.09 -14.54 -14.24
C HIS A 41 -16.92 -14.10 -13.35
N GLU A 42 -16.67 -12.80 -13.28
CA GLU A 42 -15.53 -12.27 -12.54
C GLU A 42 -15.74 -12.39 -11.04
N GLN A 43 -14.73 -12.93 -10.37
CA GLN A 43 -14.63 -12.95 -8.92
C GLN A 43 -13.79 -11.77 -8.45
N VAL A 44 -13.89 -11.44 -7.17
CA VAL A 44 -13.02 -10.46 -6.53
C VAL A 44 -11.57 -10.91 -6.71
N SER A 45 -10.77 -10.03 -7.32
CA SER A 45 -9.32 -10.21 -7.43
C SER A 45 -8.74 -10.33 -6.02
N LEU A 46 -8.01 -11.41 -5.75
CA LEU A 46 -7.38 -11.62 -4.45
C LEU A 46 -5.92 -11.18 -4.53
N GLY A 47 -5.42 -10.56 -3.47
CA GLY A 47 -4.05 -10.11 -3.35
C GLY A 47 -3.08 -11.27 -3.22
N LEU A 48 -1.78 -10.99 -3.43
CA LEU A 48 -0.72 -11.98 -3.27
C LEU A 48 -0.63 -12.54 -1.85
N ASP A 49 -1.03 -11.76 -0.86
CA ASP A 49 -1.15 -12.18 0.54
C ASP A 49 -2.26 -13.22 0.77
N LEU A 50 -3.21 -13.35 -0.17
CA LEU A 50 -4.26 -14.37 -0.15
C LEU A 50 -3.99 -15.51 -1.14
N ARG A 51 -3.54 -15.20 -2.36
CA ARG A 51 -3.28 -16.20 -3.42
C ARG A 51 -1.93 -16.90 -3.28
N GLY A 52 -1.01 -16.33 -2.52
CA GLY A 52 0.41 -16.65 -2.62
C GLY A 52 1.03 -16.11 -3.92
N GLY A 53 2.35 -15.97 -3.92
CA GLY A 53 3.12 -15.50 -5.07
C GLY A 53 4.25 -14.54 -4.69
N SER A 54 4.83 -13.89 -5.70
CA SER A 54 5.93 -12.95 -5.53
C SER A 54 5.54 -11.53 -5.94
N HIS A 55 5.89 -10.57 -5.10
CA HIS A 55 5.83 -9.13 -5.32
C HIS A 55 7.28 -8.63 -5.42
N LEU A 56 7.63 -8.02 -6.55
CA LEU A 56 8.94 -7.42 -6.78
C LEU A 56 8.75 -5.96 -7.17
N VAL A 57 9.52 -5.06 -6.55
CA VAL A 57 9.70 -3.69 -7.03
C VAL A 57 11.11 -3.56 -7.57
N LEU A 58 11.18 -3.26 -8.86
CA LEU A 58 12.40 -3.12 -9.63
C LEU A 58 12.66 -1.64 -9.88
N GLU A 59 13.87 -1.16 -9.60
CA GLU A 59 14.30 0.21 -9.92
C GLU A 59 15.30 0.19 -11.08
N VAL A 60 15.11 1.09 -12.04
CA VAL A 60 16.08 1.29 -13.12
C VAL A 60 17.36 1.88 -12.54
N ASP A 61 18.48 1.22 -12.80
CA ASP A 61 19.80 1.76 -12.46
C ASP A 61 20.12 2.95 -13.37
N GLU A 62 19.88 4.17 -12.86
CA GLU A 62 20.11 5.41 -13.59
C GLU A 62 21.59 5.62 -13.96
N ALA A 63 22.50 5.15 -13.11
CA ALA A 63 23.93 5.28 -13.35
C ALA A 63 24.37 4.36 -14.50
N ASP A 64 23.86 3.13 -14.52
CA ASP A 64 24.09 2.18 -15.59
C ASP A 64 23.45 2.67 -16.91
N LEU A 65 22.19 3.12 -16.87
CA LEU A 65 21.50 3.70 -18.02
C LEU A 65 22.27 4.89 -18.61
N THR A 66 22.72 5.82 -17.76
CA THR A 66 23.46 7.01 -18.20
C THR A 66 24.81 6.62 -18.80
N LYS A 67 25.50 5.64 -18.18
CA LYS A 67 26.75 5.08 -18.71
C LYS A 67 26.55 4.50 -20.11
N GLU A 68 25.51 3.70 -20.33
CA GLU A 68 25.22 3.11 -21.64
C GLU A 68 24.87 4.18 -22.69
N ARG A 69 24.01 5.14 -22.34
CA ARG A 69 23.61 6.23 -23.24
C ARG A 69 24.79 7.11 -23.63
N LEU A 70 25.69 7.39 -22.69
CA LEU A 70 26.94 8.13 -22.97
C LEU A 70 27.89 7.33 -23.87
N GLN A 71 27.91 5.99 -23.75
CA GLN A 71 28.73 5.16 -24.62
C GLN A 71 28.22 5.16 -26.06
N SER A 72 26.91 5.10 -26.27
CA SER A 72 26.29 5.30 -27.59
C SER A 72 26.61 6.70 -28.14
N LEU A 73 26.37 7.73 -27.33
CA LEU A 73 26.61 9.11 -27.72
C LEU A 73 28.10 9.38 -28.07
N LEU A 74 29.04 8.70 -27.40
CA LEU A 74 30.45 8.78 -27.71
C LEU A 74 30.78 8.17 -29.08
N GLN A 75 30.15 7.05 -29.45
CA GLN A 75 30.29 6.45 -30.77
C GLN A 75 29.67 7.33 -31.86
N ASP A 76 28.49 7.89 -31.59
CA ASP A 76 27.79 8.80 -32.49
C ASP A 76 28.57 10.09 -32.72
N ALA A 77 29.10 10.69 -31.65
CA ALA A 77 29.97 11.86 -31.74
C ALA A 77 31.21 11.59 -32.58
N ARG A 78 31.89 10.44 -32.38
CA ARG A 78 33.04 10.05 -33.21
C ARG A 78 32.67 9.88 -34.68
N ARG A 79 31.51 9.28 -34.96
CA ARG A 79 31.02 9.06 -36.33
C ARG A 79 30.72 10.39 -37.02
N VAL A 80 29.92 11.26 -36.41
CA VAL A 80 29.51 12.55 -36.97
C VAL A 80 30.72 13.47 -37.21
N LEU A 81 31.64 13.56 -36.24
CA LEU A 81 32.86 14.36 -36.41
C LEU A 81 33.73 13.85 -37.57
N ARG A 82 33.86 12.51 -37.72
CA ARG A 82 34.63 11.90 -38.80
C ARG A 82 33.99 12.11 -40.17
N GLU A 83 32.68 11.95 -40.29
CA GLU A 83 31.94 12.17 -41.55
C GLU A 83 32.07 13.61 -42.05
N LYS A 84 32.23 14.57 -41.13
CA LYS A 84 32.43 15.99 -41.43
C LYS A 84 33.90 16.40 -41.53
N GLY A 85 34.83 15.46 -41.42
CA GLY A 85 36.28 15.74 -41.53
C GLY A 85 36.88 16.51 -40.36
N ILE A 86 36.18 16.62 -39.23
CA ILE A 86 36.69 17.24 -38.00
C ILE A 86 37.55 16.21 -37.28
N GLN A 87 38.84 16.49 -37.08
CA GLN A 87 39.76 15.56 -36.43
C GLN A 87 39.88 15.86 -34.92
N PRO A 88 39.22 15.08 -34.05
CA PRO A 88 39.43 15.21 -32.61
C PRO A 88 40.79 14.62 -32.23
N LYS A 89 41.52 15.32 -31.37
CA LYS A 89 42.70 14.79 -30.69
C LYS A 89 42.32 13.69 -29.71
N ALA A 90 41.18 13.85 -29.03
CA ALA A 90 40.63 12.84 -28.13
C ALA A 90 39.10 13.00 -28.03
N VAL A 91 38.38 11.88 -27.97
CA VAL A 91 36.97 11.83 -27.58
C VAL A 91 36.87 10.82 -26.45
N VAL A 92 36.75 11.32 -25.23
CA VAL A 92 36.79 10.51 -24.00
C VAL A 92 35.55 10.76 -23.17
N ARG A 93 35.08 9.71 -22.50
CA ARG A 93 34.05 9.84 -21.47
C ARG A 93 34.71 10.33 -20.18
N SER A 94 34.17 11.38 -19.58
CA SER A 94 34.55 11.88 -18.26
C SER A 94 33.32 11.92 -17.37
N GLN A 95 33.23 10.98 -16.42
CA GLN A 95 32.08 10.82 -15.53
C GLN A 95 30.75 10.78 -16.29
N ASN A 96 29.93 11.84 -16.18
CA ASN A 96 28.60 11.96 -16.76
C ASN A 96 28.55 12.76 -18.07
N GLN A 97 29.70 13.03 -18.69
CA GLN A 97 29.81 13.81 -19.92
C GLN A 97 30.86 13.22 -20.86
N ILE A 98 30.81 13.62 -22.12
CA ILE A 98 31.82 13.34 -23.12
C ILE A 98 32.63 14.62 -23.32
N VAL A 99 33.95 14.48 -23.25
CA VAL A 99 34.90 15.54 -23.51
C VAL A 99 35.52 15.28 -24.89
N VAL A 100 35.24 16.19 -25.81
CA VAL A 100 35.84 16.23 -27.15
C VAL A 100 36.94 17.27 -27.13
N THR A 101 38.18 16.85 -27.30
CA THR A 101 39.33 17.73 -27.47
C THR A 101 39.67 17.79 -28.95
N LEU A 102 39.54 18.97 -29.55
CA LEU A 102 39.84 19.19 -30.97
C LEU A 102 41.34 19.37 -31.19
N ALA A 103 41.83 18.94 -32.36
CA ALA A 103 43.20 19.22 -32.78
C ALA A 103 43.38 20.70 -33.17
N ASP A 104 42.33 21.33 -33.71
CA ASP A 104 42.29 22.73 -34.11
C ASP A 104 41.14 23.46 -33.40
N ALA A 105 41.45 24.53 -32.67
CA ALA A 105 40.47 25.33 -31.95
C ALA A 105 39.53 26.12 -32.88
N ALA A 106 39.95 26.40 -34.12
CA ALA A 106 39.13 27.08 -35.11
C ALA A 106 37.91 26.27 -35.57
N GLN A 107 37.94 24.95 -35.37
CA GLN A 107 36.83 24.04 -35.71
C GLN A 107 35.79 23.89 -34.59
N SER A 108 35.94 24.63 -33.48
CA SER A 108 35.07 24.51 -32.30
C SER A 108 33.60 24.81 -32.60
N ASP A 109 33.28 25.92 -33.28
CA ASP A 109 31.90 26.29 -33.61
C ASP A 109 31.22 25.30 -34.56
N ALA A 110 31.99 24.80 -35.54
CA ALA A 110 31.51 23.77 -36.47
C ALA A 110 31.22 22.45 -35.73
N ALA A 111 32.14 22.02 -34.85
CA ALA A 111 31.96 20.83 -34.04
C ALA A 111 30.78 20.94 -33.07
N VAL A 112 30.56 22.10 -32.44
CA VAL A 112 29.39 22.34 -31.57
C VAL A 112 28.08 22.25 -32.36
N THR A 113 28.04 22.82 -33.57
CA THR A 113 26.84 22.79 -34.42
C THR A 113 26.48 21.36 -34.79
N GLU A 114 27.46 20.56 -35.20
CA GLU A 114 27.26 19.16 -35.56
C GLU A 114 26.91 18.31 -34.33
N LEU A 115 27.56 18.49 -33.19
CA LEU A 115 27.24 17.76 -31.95
C LEU A 115 25.85 18.11 -31.41
N LYS A 116 25.34 19.34 -31.64
CA LYS A 116 23.96 19.71 -31.32
C LYS A 116 22.93 18.99 -32.18
N THR A 117 23.29 18.50 -33.37
CA THR A 117 22.36 17.71 -34.21
C THR A 117 22.07 16.33 -33.62
N LEU A 118 22.93 15.83 -32.71
CA LEU A 118 22.69 14.60 -31.98
C LEU A 118 21.63 14.75 -30.89
N ALA A 119 21.23 15.98 -30.57
CA ALA A 119 20.25 16.26 -29.55
C ALA A 119 18.82 16.09 -30.10
N ASN A 120 17.97 15.43 -29.33
CA ASN A 120 16.55 15.30 -29.62
C ASN A 120 15.74 16.35 -28.85
N PRO A 121 14.72 16.96 -29.48
CA PRO A 121 13.80 17.84 -28.79
C PRO A 121 12.94 17.04 -27.80
N ILE A 122 12.87 17.50 -26.55
CA ILE A 122 11.99 16.93 -25.53
C ILE A 122 10.63 17.62 -25.65
N SER A 123 9.58 16.86 -25.97
CA SER A 123 8.21 17.36 -26.14
C SER A 123 7.26 16.91 -25.01
N THR A 124 7.71 16.91 -23.77
CA THR A 124 6.86 16.54 -22.61
C THR A 124 6.21 17.78 -21.99
N GLY A 125 4.91 17.96 -22.22
CA GLY A 125 4.06 18.93 -21.52
C GLY A 125 4.34 20.41 -21.83
N LEU A 126 4.24 21.27 -20.81
CA LEU A 126 4.41 22.74 -20.91
C LEU A 126 5.85 23.20 -21.20
N SER A 127 6.81 22.28 -21.29
CA SER A 127 8.24 22.56 -21.46
C SER A 127 8.73 22.42 -22.91
N ALA A 128 7.94 22.91 -23.87
CA ALA A 128 8.31 22.87 -25.28
C ALA A 128 9.62 23.66 -25.54
N GLY A 129 10.65 22.99 -26.07
CA GLY A 129 11.91 23.60 -26.52
C GLY A 129 13.17 23.22 -25.73
N GLN A 130 13.08 22.30 -24.76
CA GLN A 130 14.28 21.75 -24.11
C GLN A 130 14.91 20.61 -24.91
N SER A 131 16.24 20.57 -24.90
CA SER A 131 17.08 19.57 -25.55
C SER A 131 17.50 18.51 -24.53
N ASP A 132 17.55 17.25 -24.95
CA ASP A 132 18.06 16.13 -24.15
C ASP A 132 19.57 16.23 -23.86
N LEU A 133 20.32 16.95 -24.71
CA LEU A 133 21.74 17.23 -24.53
C LEU A 133 22.02 18.69 -24.16
N ALA A 134 23.00 18.86 -23.28
CA ALA A 134 23.68 20.12 -23.01
C ALA A 134 25.07 20.07 -23.67
N VAL A 135 25.32 20.98 -24.62
CA VAL A 135 26.60 21.12 -25.32
C VAL A 135 27.21 22.47 -24.92
N THR A 136 28.38 22.43 -24.29
CA THR A 136 29.14 23.61 -23.90
C THR A 136 30.55 23.54 -24.47
N ALA A 137 31.09 24.66 -24.94
CA ALA A 137 32.43 24.75 -25.48
C ALA A 137 33.29 25.71 -24.66
N ASN A 138 34.55 25.34 -24.46
CA ASN A 138 35.57 26.17 -23.83
C ASN A 138 36.87 26.04 -24.64
N GLY A 139 37.04 26.91 -25.64
CA GLY A 139 38.15 26.87 -26.59
C GLY A 139 38.18 25.57 -27.40
N ALA A 140 39.29 24.84 -27.34
CA ALA A 140 39.47 23.56 -28.04
C ALA A 140 38.76 22.36 -27.38
N THR A 141 38.10 22.55 -26.24
CA THR A 141 37.43 21.48 -25.49
C THR A 141 35.92 21.68 -25.51
N ILE A 142 35.19 20.67 -25.99
CA ILE A 142 33.73 20.66 -26.02
C ILE A 142 33.24 19.57 -25.05
N THR A 143 32.32 19.93 -24.18
CA THR A 143 31.66 19.01 -23.25
C THR A 143 30.22 18.79 -23.70
N VAL A 144 29.87 17.52 -23.86
CA VAL A 144 28.51 17.07 -24.23
C VAL A 144 28.01 16.14 -23.13
N GLY A 145 26.87 16.45 -22.53
CA GLY A 145 26.24 15.59 -21.54
C GLY A 145 24.72 15.65 -21.63
N PHE A 146 24.04 14.71 -20.98
CA PHE A 146 22.59 14.77 -20.88
C PHE A 146 22.16 15.91 -19.94
N SER A 147 21.16 16.68 -20.35
CA SER A 147 20.50 17.65 -19.47
C SER A 147 19.68 16.91 -18.39
N PRO A 148 19.35 17.53 -17.25
CA PRO A 148 18.48 16.90 -16.24
C PRO A 148 17.13 16.43 -16.82
N ALA A 149 16.57 17.21 -17.75
CA ALA A 149 15.37 16.83 -18.48
C ALA A 149 15.61 15.64 -19.42
N GLY A 150 16.77 15.58 -20.09
CA GLY A 150 17.19 14.45 -20.93
C GLY A 150 17.37 13.16 -20.13
N ILE A 151 17.96 13.23 -18.93
CA ILE A 151 18.08 12.08 -18.03
C ILE A 151 16.69 11.57 -17.63
N SER A 152 15.78 12.48 -17.23
CA SER A 152 14.40 12.10 -16.90
C SER A 152 13.68 11.44 -18.07
N ALA A 153 13.80 12.00 -19.27
CA ALA A 153 13.19 11.42 -20.48
C ALA A 153 13.79 10.04 -20.83
N ASN A 154 15.10 9.87 -20.65
CA ASN A 154 15.77 8.58 -20.85
C ASN A 154 15.28 7.53 -19.85
N VAL A 155 15.14 7.91 -18.57
CA VAL A 155 14.58 7.03 -17.53
C VAL A 155 13.13 6.68 -17.85
N ASP A 156 12.31 7.65 -18.26
CA ASP A 156 10.92 7.42 -18.67
C ASP A 156 10.83 6.39 -19.80
N ASN A 157 11.64 6.55 -20.85
CA ASN A 157 11.71 5.62 -21.97
C ASN A 157 12.23 4.24 -21.54
N ALA A 158 13.25 4.20 -20.68
CA ALA A 158 13.81 2.95 -20.15
C ALA A 158 12.76 2.16 -19.34
N VAL A 159 11.96 2.84 -18.51
CA VAL A 159 10.86 2.21 -17.76
C VAL A 159 9.80 1.67 -18.71
N GLN A 160 9.37 2.45 -19.71
CA GLN A 160 8.37 2.00 -20.69
C GLN A 160 8.82 0.75 -21.45
N GLN A 161 10.07 0.74 -21.92
CA GLN A 161 10.63 -0.42 -22.61
C GLN A 161 10.81 -1.62 -21.66
N SER A 162 11.24 -1.37 -20.42
CA SER A 162 11.38 -2.43 -19.41
C SER A 162 10.04 -3.09 -19.07
N LEU A 163 8.93 -2.33 -19.04
CA LEU A 163 7.59 -2.90 -18.83
C LEU A 163 7.23 -3.94 -19.90
N GLU A 164 7.56 -3.65 -21.17
CA GLU A 164 7.26 -4.56 -22.27
C GLU A 164 8.16 -5.81 -22.24
N VAL A 165 9.46 -5.64 -22.00
CA VAL A 165 10.39 -6.77 -21.84
C VAL A 165 9.99 -7.65 -20.65
N ILE A 166 9.66 -7.05 -19.50
CA ILE A 166 9.18 -7.80 -18.32
C ILE A 166 7.91 -8.56 -18.65
N ARG A 167 6.94 -7.93 -19.36
CA ARG A 167 5.70 -8.62 -19.78
C ARG A 167 6.02 -9.85 -20.62
N GLN A 168 6.87 -9.70 -21.64
CA GLN A 168 7.30 -10.81 -22.47
C GLN A 168 8.03 -11.90 -21.69
N ARG A 169 8.90 -11.55 -20.73
CA ARG A 169 9.60 -12.52 -19.87
C ARG A 169 8.64 -13.29 -18.98
N VAL A 170 7.67 -12.61 -18.38
CA VAL A 170 6.67 -13.21 -17.51
C VAL A 170 5.74 -14.15 -18.30
N ASP A 171 5.33 -13.75 -19.51
CA ASP A 171 4.52 -14.60 -20.39
C ASP A 171 5.22 -15.93 -20.71
N GLN A 172 6.56 -15.95 -20.79
CA GLN A 172 7.32 -17.19 -20.99
C GLN A 172 7.33 -18.13 -19.78
N VAL A 173 7.12 -17.61 -18.57
CA VAL A 173 7.04 -18.42 -17.35
C VAL A 173 5.64 -19.05 -17.19
N GLY A 174 4.65 -18.57 -17.95
CA GLY A 174 3.29 -19.12 -17.93
C GLY A 174 2.52 -18.79 -16.65
N VAL A 175 2.85 -17.68 -15.98
CA VAL A 175 2.12 -17.22 -14.79
C VAL A 175 0.75 -16.69 -15.21
N SER A 176 -0.30 -17.11 -14.53
CA SER A 176 -1.67 -16.63 -14.78
C SER A 176 -1.88 -15.27 -14.10
N GLU A 177 -2.39 -14.28 -14.86
CA GLU A 177 -2.76 -12.93 -14.37
C GLU A 177 -1.61 -12.12 -13.71
N PRO A 178 -0.45 -11.94 -14.36
CA PRO A 178 0.61 -11.10 -13.82
C PRO A 178 0.19 -9.61 -13.82
N THR A 179 0.46 -8.91 -12.72
CA THR A 179 0.27 -7.46 -12.66
C THR A 179 1.61 -6.76 -12.78
N ILE A 180 1.83 -6.08 -13.91
CA ILE A 180 3.06 -5.34 -14.21
C ILE A 180 2.69 -3.88 -14.42
N GLN A 181 3.15 -3.02 -13.51
CA GLN A 181 2.75 -1.61 -13.48
C GLN A 181 3.95 -0.71 -13.15
N ARG A 182 3.92 0.51 -13.68
CA ARG A 182 4.89 1.55 -13.27
C ARG A 182 4.54 2.07 -11.89
N ILE A 183 5.55 2.22 -11.02
CA ILE A 183 5.43 2.94 -9.74
C ILE A 183 6.37 4.14 -9.77
N GLY A 184 5.83 5.35 -9.58
CA GLY A 184 6.64 6.57 -9.58
C GLY A 184 7.37 6.80 -10.91
N ALA A 185 8.53 7.46 -10.84
CA ALA A 185 9.29 7.87 -12.02
C ALA A 185 10.14 6.73 -12.61
N ASN A 186 10.84 5.95 -11.77
CA ASN A 186 11.92 5.06 -12.22
C ASN A 186 11.74 3.59 -11.79
N ARG A 187 10.54 3.18 -11.32
CA ARG A 187 10.29 1.83 -10.79
C ARG A 187 9.20 1.07 -11.54
N VAL A 188 9.33 -0.24 -11.53
CA VAL A 188 8.37 -1.21 -12.06
C VAL A 188 7.96 -2.17 -10.95
N LEU A 189 6.67 -2.23 -10.67
CA LEU A 189 6.03 -3.24 -9.84
C LEU A 189 5.72 -4.46 -10.69
N VAL A 190 6.11 -5.63 -10.20
CA VAL A 190 5.78 -6.94 -10.78
C VAL A 190 5.16 -7.80 -9.69
N GLN A 191 3.94 -8.28 -9.94
CA GLN A 191 3.23 -9.20 -9.06
C GLN A 191 2.86 -10.46 -9.84
N LEU A 192 3.32 -11.60 -9.32
CA LEU A 192 3.21 -12.90 -9.97
C LEU A 192 2.48 -13.87 -9.02
N PRO A 193 1.14 -14.00 -9.14
CA PRO A 193 0.36 -14.92 -8.34
C PRO A 193 0.82 -16.37 -8.54
N GLY A 194 0.96 -17.12 -7.46
CA GLY A 194 1.33 -18.54 -7.49
C GLY A 194 2.80 -18.84 -7.85
N ALA A 195 3.62 -17.84 -8.19
CA ALA A 195 5.06 -18.04 -8.39
C ALA A 195 5.78 -18.03 -7.03
N GLN A 196 6.42 -19.14 -6.66
CA GLN A 196 6.94 -19.36 -5.30
C GLN A 196 8.46 -19.20 -5.18
N ASP A 197 9.19 -19.15 -6.30
CA ASP A 197 10.65 -18.97 -6.30
C ASP A 197 11.04 -17.56 -6.77
N PRO A 198 11.17 -16.60 -5.84
CA PRO A 198 11.56 -15.24 -6.18
C PRO A 198 13.03 -15.13 -6.60
N SER A 199 13.90 -16.09 -6.24
CA SER A 199 15.31 -16.06 -6.63
C SER A 199 15.45 -16.24 -8.14
N ARG A 200 14.72 -17.21 -8.71
CA ARG A 200 14.62 -17.41 -10.15
C ARG A 200 13.98 -16.22 -10.86
N LEU A 201 12.90 -15.68 -10.30
CA LEU A 201 12.20 -14.52 -10.88
C LEU A 201 13.07 -13.26 -10.86
N ARG A 202 13.84 -13.04 -9.80
CA ARG A 202 14.80 -11.95 -9.73
C ARG A 202 15.87 -12.07 -10.82
N GLU A 203 16.43 -13.26 -11.03
CA GLU A 203 17.43 -13.46 -12.08
C GLU A 203 16.81 -13.17 -13.46
N LEU A 204 15.63 -13.72 -13.72
CA LEU A 204 14.90 -13.54 -14.97
C LEU A 204 14.52 -12.07 -15.21
N LEU A 205 14.07 -11.33 -14.20
CA LEU A 205 13.54 -9.97 -14.37
C LEU A 205 14.58 -8.87 -14.14
N GLY A 206 15.65 -9.15 -13.40
CA GLY A 206 16.71 -8.19 -13.07
C GLY A 206 17.88 -8.16 -14.04
N SER A 207 18.15 -9.26 -14.76
CA SER A 207 19.24 -9.34 -15.75
C SER A 207 18.95 -8.49 -16.99
N THR A 208 19.95 -7.76 -17.49
CA THR A 208 19.83 -7.05 -18.77
C THR A 208 19.65 -8.01 -19.93
N ALA A 209 20.26 -9.20 -19.88
CA ALA A 209 20.28 -10.19 -20.95
C ALA A 209 20.79 -9.61 -22.28
N LYS A 210 21.78 -8.72 -22.20
CA LYS A 210 22.41 -8.08 -23.35
C LYS A 210 23.35 -9.06 -24.02
N MET A 211 22.83 -9.75 -25.02
CA MET A 211 23.59 -10.70 -25.80
C MET A 211 24.33 -9.99 -26.94
N SER A 212 25.61 -10.30 -27.12
CA SER A 212 26.43 -9.78 -28.21
C SER A 212 27.41 -10.84 -28.69
N PHE A 213 27.70 -10.79 -29.99
CA PHE A 213 28.59 -11.73 -30.65
C PHE A 213 29.84 -11.02 -31.12
N HIS A 214 31.00 -11.58 -30.79
CA HIS A 214 32.29 -10.95 -30.98
C HIS A 214 33.32 -11.93 -31.52
N MET A 215 34.27 -11.42 -32.29
CA MET A 215 35.47 -12.17 -32.66
C MET A 215 36.48 -12.14 -31.51
N LEU A 216 37.30 -13.18 -31.37
CA LEU A 216 38.42 -13.17 -30.42
C LEU A 216 39.69 -12.61 -31.08
N SER A 217 40.51 -11.93 -30.28
CA SER A 217 41.82 -11.44 -30.74
C SER A 217 42.79 -12.62 -30.94
N PRO A 218 43.52 -12.68 -32.07
CA PRO A 218 44.52 -13.71 -32.32
C PRO A 218 45.70 -13.67 -31.35
N ASN A 219 46.01 -12.50 -30.80
CA ASN A 219 47.25 -12.26 -30.04
C ASN A 219 47.13 -12.57 -28.55
N ASN A 220 45.96 -13.05 -28.08
CA ASN A 220 45.68 -13.45 -26.71
C ASN A 220 46.18 -12.46 -25.62
N ALA A 221 46.19 -11.17 -25.95
CA ALA A 221 46.74 -10.10 -25.12
C ALA A 221 45.80 -8.88 -25.10
N PRO A 222 45.72 -8.15 -23.98
CA PRO A 222 45.02 -6.86 -23.92
C PRO A 222 45.69 -5.86 -24.86
N GLY A 223 44.88 -5.13 -25.62
CA GLY A 223 45.35 -4.10 -26.55
C GLY A 223 44.24 -3.11 -26.89
N PRO A 224 44.53 -2.03 -27.64
CA PRO A 224 43.51 -1.06 -28.04
C PRO A 224 42.37 -1.76 -28.81
N GLY A 225 41.15 -1.73 -28.27
CA GLY A 225 39.99 -2.39 -28.86
C GLY A 225 39.78 -3.86 -28.50
N VAL A 226 40.52 -4.39 -27.50
CA VAL A 226 40.38 -5.76 -26.98
C VAL A 226 40.16 -5.73 -25.46
N THR A 227 39.04 -6.27 -25.02
CA THR A 227 38.69 -6.42 -23.60
C THR A 227 38.79 -7.88 -23.17
N MET A 228 39.41 -8.13 -22.01
CA MET A 228 39.46 -9.46 -21.42
C MET A 228 38.18 -9.73 -20.64
N LEU A 229 37.31 -10.58 -21.19
CA LEU A 229 36.09 -11.02 -20.52
C LEU A 229 36.27 -12.41 -19.93
N LYS A 230 35.52 -12.73 -18.88
CA LYS A 230 35.59 -14.05 -18.22
C LYS A 230 34.32 -14.85 -18.46
N ASP A 231 34.44 -16.17 -18.45
CA ASP A 231 33.30 -17.06 -18.28
C ASP A 231 33.03 -17.35 -16.79
N ASP A 232 31.99 -18.15 -16.51
CA ASP A 232 31.61 -18.52 -15.14
C ASP A 232 32.63 -19.44 -14.44
N GLU A 233 33.53 -20.10 -15.19
CA GLU A 233 34.67 -20.86 -14.66
C GLU A 233 35.90 -19.99 -14.37
N GLY A 234 35.82 -18.69 -14.69
CA GLY A 234 36.90 -17.71 -14.51
C GLY A 234 37.95 -17.71 -15.62
N ARG A 235 37.77 -18.49 -16.70
CA ARG A 235 38.64 -18.47 -17.88
C ARG A 235 38.48 -17.15 -18.61
N SER A 236 39.59 -16.55 -19.00
CA SER A 236 39.60 -15.23 -19.63
C SER A 236 39.78 -15.34 -21.13
N TYR A 237 38.97 -14.59 -21.88
CA TYR A 237 38.94 -14.57 -23.33
C TYR A 237 39.24 -13.16 -23.85
N PRO A 238 40.09 -13.01 -24.89
CA PRO A 238 40.40 -11.71 -25.47
C PRO A 238 39.33 -11.31 -26.49
N VAL A 239 38.26 -10.66 -26.02
CA VAL A 239 37.11 -10.29 -26.86
C VAL A 239 37.37 -8.95 -27.55
N LEU A 240 37.18 -8.88 -28.86
CA LEU A 240 37.25 -7.61 -29.59
C LEU A 240 36.05 -6.72 -29.20
N ASP A 241 36.27 -5.44 -28.92
CA ASP A 241 35.23 -4.51 -28.46
C ASP A 241 34.13 -4.26 -29.51
N ARG A 242 34.40 -4.64 -30.76
CA ARG A 242 33.46 -4.50 -31.87
C ARG A 242 32.43 -5.64 -31.82
N VAL A 243 31.19 -5.26 -31.53
CA VAL A 243 30.02 -6.13 -31.68
C VAL A 243 29.81 -6.42 -33.17
N GLU A 244 29.94 -7.69 -33.57
CA GLU A 244 29.71 -8.11 -34.96
C GLU A 244 28.21 -8.31 -35.24
N ILE A 245 27.50 -8.90 -34.28
CA ILE A 245 26.04 -9.04 -34.26
C ILE A 245 25.55 -8.82 -32.82
N SER A 246 24.43 -8.12 -32.68
CA SER A 246 23.76 -7.89 -31.40
C SER A 246 22.55 -8.83 -31.25
N GLY A 247 22.20 -9.16 -30.00
CA GLY A 247 21.12 -10.07 -29.65
C GLY A 247 19.72 -9.55 -29.98
N ASP A 248 19.56 -8.24 -30.24
CA ASP A 248 18.32 -7.63 -30.73
C ASP A 248 17.85 -8.20 -32.08
N ARG A 249 18.73 -8.89 -32.80
CA ARG A 249 18.43 -9.59 -34.06
C ARG A 249 17.96 -11.02 -33.88
N LEU A 250 17.83 -11.52 -32.66
CA LEU A 250 17.26 -12.84 -32.41
C LEU A 250 15.74 -12.82 -32.61
N SER A 251 15.25 -13.77 -33.40
CA SER A 251 13.82 -13.98 -33.64
C SER A 251 13.23 -15.10 -32.77
N ASP A 252 14.05 -16.08 -32.36
CA ASP A 252 13.62 -17.18 -31.50
C ASP A 252 14.81 -17.76 -30.71
N ALA A 253 14.52 -18.34 -29.54
CA ALA A 253 15.48 -19.11 -28.75
C ALA A 253 14.75 -20.21 -27.96
N ARG A 254 15.22 -21.46 -28.06
CA ARG A 254 14.59 -22.63 -27.44
C ARG A 254 15.61 -23.56 -26.83
N VAL A 255 15.23 -24.17 -25.71
CA VAL A 255 15.98 -25.28 -25.14
C VAL A 255 15.86 -26.48 -26.07
N SER A 256 17.00 -27.09 -26.37
CA SER A 256 17.11 -28.37 -27.06
C SER A 256 18.10 -29.25 -26.28
N PHE A 257 18.21 -30.52 -26.64
CA PHE A 257 19.24 -31.39 -26.12
C PHE A 257 20.22 -31.71 -27.24
N ASP A 258 21.51 -31.71 -26.94
CA ASP A 258 22.53 -32.14 -27.88
C ASP A 258 22.34 -33.63 -28.19
N SER A 259 22.37 -34.01 -29.46
CA SER A 259 22.09 -35.39 -29.89
C SER A 259 23.16 -36.39 -29.46
N ASN A 260 24.37 -35.93 -29.14
CA ASN A 260 25.49 -36.78 -28.76
C ASN A 260 25.63 -36.82 -27.23
N THR A 261 25.68 -35.66 -26.58
CA THR A 261 25.94 -35.57 -25.13
C THR A 261 24.68 -35.66 -24.29
N HIS A 262 23.49 -35.47 -24.88
CA HIS A 262 22.20 -35.32 -24.18
C HIS A 262 22.19 -34.16 -23.16
N GLU A 263 23.15 -33.23 -23.28
CA GLU A 263 23.21 -32.04 -22.43
C GLU A 263 22.22 -30.99 -22.95
N PRO A 264 21.61 -30.19 -22.05
CA PRO A 264 20.72 -29.12 -22.45
C PRO A 264 21.52 -27.98 -23.10
N ILE A 265 21.06 -27.57 -24.29
CA ILE A 265 21.64 -26.48 -25.09
C ILE A 265 20.56 -25.45 -25.42
N VAL A 266 20.97 -24.22 -25.72
CA VAL A 266 20.04 -23.18 -26.19
C VAL A 266 20.24 -22.97 -27.68
N SER A 267 19.28 -23.42 -28.47
CA SER A 267 19.19 -23.13 -29.90
C SER A 267 18.62 -21.73 -30.12
N PHE A 268 19.17 -20.97 -31.06
CA PHE A 268 18.69 -19.63 -31.38
C PHE A 268 18.59 -19.42 -32.90
N ARG A 269 17.77 -18.46 -33.31
CA ARG A 269 17.58 -18.08 -34.70
C ARG A 269 17.59 -16.56 -34.85
N PHE A 270 18.24 -16.06 -35.89
CA PHE A 270 18.23 -14.65 -36.24
C PHE A 270 17.02 -14.28 -37.12
N ASP A 271 16.68 -12.99 -37.17
CA ASP A 271 15.84 -12.42 -38.21
C ASP A 271 16.55 -12.47 -39.58
N SER A 272 15.88 -12.06 -40.66
CA SER A 272 16.44 -12.13 -42.02
C SER A 272 17.72 -11.28 -42.20
N ALA A 273 17.77 -10.12 -41.54
CA ALA A 273 18.91 -9.21 -41.58
C ALA A 273 20.12 -9.78 -40.82
N GLY A 274 19.88 -10.27 -39.60
CA GLY A 274 20.86 -10.93 -38.75
C GLY A 274 21.39 -12.22 -39.37
N ALA A 275 20.53 -13.03 -39.98
CA ALA A 275 20.94 -14.24 -40.70
C ALA A 275 21.89 -13.93 -41.87
N SER A 276 21.59 -12.88 -42.64
CA SER A 276 22.45 -12.45 -43.75
C SER A 276 23.80 -11.93 -43.25
N ARG A 277 23.80 -11.15 -42.16
CA ARG A 277 25.02 -10.65 -41.52
C ARG A 277 25.86 -11.79 -40.93
N PHE A 278 25.21 -12.77 -40.29
CA PHE A 278 25.85 -13.95 -39.69
C PHE A 278 26.48 -14.86 -40.74
N ALA A 279 25.78 -15.07 -41.87
CA ALA A 279 26.33 -15.80 -43.01
C ALA A 279 27.60 -15.13 -43.55
N GLU A 280 27.63 -13.80 -43.64
CA GLU A 280 28.79 -13.08 -44.13
C GLU A 280 29.98 -13.15 -43.17
N ILE A 281 29.75 -12.94 -41.86
CA ILE A 281 30.80 -13.03 -40.85
C ILE A 281 31.39 -14.44 -40.81
N THR A 282 30.55 -15.48 -40.84
CA THR A 282 31.03 -16.86 -40.77
C THR A 282 31.80 -17.29 -42.03
N ARG A 283 31.44 -16.80 -43.22
CA ARG A 283 32.24 -17.03 -44.45
C ARG A 283 33.65 -16.47 -44.36
N GLN A 284 33.80 -15.28 -43.77
CA GLN A 284 35.07 -14.58 -43.73
C GLN A 284 35.99 -15.06 -42.59
N ASN A 285 35.45 -15.81 -41.62
CA ASN A 285 36.14 -16.12 -40.36
C ASN A 285 36.18 -17.62 -40.02
N VAL A 286 36.13 -18.49 -41.03
CA VAL A 286 36.29 -19.94 -40.83
C VAL A 286 37.65 -20.24 -40.18
N GLY A 287 37.66 -21.09 -39.15
CA GLY A 287 38.82 -21.43 -38.35
C GLY A 287 39.05 -20.52 -37.13
N ASN A 288 38.34 -19.39 -37.03
CA ASN A 288 38.50 -18.45 -35.92
C ASN A 288 37.44 -18.68 -34.82
N PRO A 289 37.77 -18.44 -33.53
CA PRO A 289 36.79 -18.47 -32.44
C PRO A 289 35.79 -17.31 -32.51
N PHE A 290 34.54 -17.59 -32.15
CA PHE A 290 33.44 -16.64 -32.12
C PHE A 290 32.79 -16.64 -30.73
N ALA A 291 33.02 -15.58 -29.95
CA ALA A 291 32.50 -15.45 -28.60
C ALA A 291 31.02 -15.06 -28.61
N ILE A 292 30.26 -15.74 -27.77
CA ILE A 292 28.90 -15.41 -27.37
C ILE A 292 28.98 -14.80 -25.98
N VAL A 293 28.68 -13.50 -25.87
CA VAL A 293 28.80 -12.72 -24.64
C VAL A 293 27.40 -12.33 -24.17
N LEU A 294 27.12 -12.53 -22.88
CA LEU A 294 25.90 -12.08 -22.21
C LEU A 294 26.29 -11.27 -20.97
N ASP A 295 25.84 -10.01 -20.89
CA ASP A 295 26.10 -9.13 -19.73
C ASP A 295 27.59 -9.09 -19.33
N ASP A 296 28.48 -8.85 -20.30
CA ASP A 296 29.95 -8.83 -20.16
C ASP A 296 30.61 -10.15 -19.70
N LYS A 297 29.88 -11.27 -19.75
CA LYS A 297 30.41 -12.61 -19.51
C LYS A 297 30.40 -13.46 -20.77
N VAL A 298 31.45 -14.23 -20.98
CA VAL A 298 31.52 -15.18 -22.11
C VAL A 298 30.72 -16.43 -21.73
N LEU A 299 29.64 -16.70 -22.47
CA LEU A 299 28.88 -17.95 -22.31
C LEU A 299 29.58 -19.12 -23.00
N SER A 300 30.04 -18.88 -24.22
CA SER A 300 30.80 -19.86 -25.01
C SER A 300 31.61 -19.16 -26.09
N ALA A 301 32.71 -19.78 -26.52
CA ALA A 301 33.56 -19.29 -27.61
C ALA A 301 33.88 -20.41 -28.62
N PRO A 302 32.87 -20.96 -29.33
CA PRO A 302 33.08 -22.01 -30.31
C PRO A 302 33.92 -21.53 -31.51
N VAL A 303 34.62 -22.46 -32.15
CA VAL A 303 35.35 -22.21 -33.41
C VAL A 303 34.39 -22.37 -34.59
N ILE A 304 34.40 -21.41 -35.51
CA ILE A 304 33.62 -21.48 -36.76
C ILE A 304 34.26 -22.54 -37.67
N ARG A 305 33.59 -23.68 -37.85
CA ARG A 305 34.12 -24.79 -38.66
C ARG A 305 33.77 -24.69 -40.14
N GLU A 306 32.58 -24.17 -40.42
CA GLU A 306 32.04 -24.00 -41.77
C GLU A 306 31.16 -22.75 -41.83
N PRO A 307 30.92 -22.17 -43.02
CA PRO A 307 30.02 -21.03 -43.17
C PRO A 307 28.58 -21.39 -42.78
N ILE A 308 27.97 -20.60 -41.89
CA ILE A 308 26.60 -20.85 -41.40
C ILE A 308 25.63 -19.92 -42.13
N THR A 309 24.99 -20.43 -43.19
CA THR A 309 24.04 -19.66 -44.01
C THR A 309 22.59 -19.79 -43.57
N GLY A 310 22.28 -20.73 -42.67
CA GLY A 310 20.93 -21.02 -42.19
C GLY A 310 20.38 -20.05 -41.14
N GLY A 311 21.17 -19.08 -40.66
CA GLY A 311 20.73 -18.07 -39.71
C GLY A 311 20.34 -18.60 -38.32
N SER A 312 20.80 -19.80 -37.96
CA SER A 312 20.58 -20.42 -36.65
C SER A 312 21.90 -20.89 -36.04
N GLY A 313 21.92 -21.03 -34.72
CA GLY A 313 23.07 -21.50 -33.97
C GLY A 313 22.67 -22.13 -32.64
N GLN A 314 23.65 -22.68 -31.94
CA GLN A 314 23.47 -23.28 -30.63
C GLN A 314 24.48 -22.73 -29.63
N ILE A 315 24.03 -22.51 -28.40
CA ILE A 315 24.85 -22.15 -27.25
C ILE A 315 25.00 -23.41 -26.41
N SER A 316 26.22 -23.95 -26.41
CA SER A 316 26.61 -25.10 -25.58
C SER A 316 27.33 -24.61 -24.32
N GLY A 317 27.12 -25.30 -23.20
CA GLY A 317 27.74 -25.04 -21.91
C GLY A 317 27.23 -26.06 -20.89
N SER A 318 27.77 -26.04 -19.67
CA SER A 318 27.33 -26.90 -18.57
C SER A 318 26.01 -26.40 -17.96
N PHE A 319 24.97 -26.27 -18.78
CA PHE A 319 23.65 -25.80 -18.34
C PHE A 319 22.87 -26.90 -17.63
N SER A 320 22.00 -26.50 -16.69
CA SER A 320 20.90 -27.34 -16.23
C SER A 320 19.67 -27.09 -17.13
N ALA A 321 18.69 -28.00 -17.09
CA ALA A 321 17.43 -27.80 -17.82
C ALA A 321 16.74 -26.48 -17.42
N ASP A 322 16.79 -26.14 -16.13
CA ASP A 322 16.23 -24.89 -15.62
C ASP A 322 17.02 -23.65 -16.08
N SER A 323 18.36 -23.67 -16.01
CA SER A 323 19.17 -22.52 -16.44
C SER A 323 19.06 -22.29 -17.94
N ALA A 324 18.99 -23.36 -18.74
CA ALA A 324 18.75 -23.27 -20.18
C ALA A 324 17.37 -22.69 -20.48
N THR A 325 16.33 -23.07 -19.73
CA THR A 325 14.97 -22.53 -19.88
C THR A 325 14.92 -21.04 -19.56
N THR A 326 15.56 -20.63 -18.46
CA THR A 326 15.67 -19.22 -18.06
C THR A 326 16.43 -18.41 -19.11
N LEU A 327 17.57 -18.91 -19.60
CA LEU A 327 18.35 -18.27 -20.66
C LEU A 327 17.53 -18.12 -21.97
N ALA A 328 16.87 -19.19 -22.43
CA ALA A 328 16.03 -19.14 -23.63
C ALA A 328 14.85 -18.17 -23.49
N ALA A 329 14.25 -18.05 -22.30
CA ALA A 329 13.22 -17.06 -22.02
C ALA A 329 13.76 -15.62 -22.07
N MET A 330 14.93 -15.37 -21.47
CA MET A 330 15.60 -14.05 -21.51
C MET A 330 15.93 -13.63 -22.94
N LEU A 331 16.47 -14.54 -23.76
CA LEU A 331 16.85 -14.25 -25.14
C LEU A 331 15.64 -13.95 -26.05
N ARG A 332 14.51 -14.65 -25.85
CA ARG A 332 13.27 -14.39 -26.63
C ARG A 332 12.60 -13.07 -26.29
N ALA A 333 12.64 -12.67 -25.03
CA ALA A 333 12.01 -11.42 -24.58
C ALA A 333 12.85 -10.17 -24.89
N GLY A 334 14.12 -10.35 -25.26
CA GLY A 334 15.04 -9.26 -25.57
C GLY A 334 15.73 -8.66 -24.34
N ALA A 335 16.65 -7.74 -24.63
CA ALA A 335 17.47 -7.09 -23.62
C ALA A 335 16.74 -5.91 -22.96
N LEU A 336 16.96 -5.74 -21.65
CA LEU A 336 16.52 -4.54 -20.94
C LEU A 336 17.40 -3.34 -21.35
N PRO A 337 16.83 -2.12 -21.38
CA PRO A 337 17.56 -0.90 -21.71
C PRO A 337 18.55 -0.46 -20.62
N ALA A 338 18.46 -1.03 -19.41
CA ALA A 338 19.36 -0.82 -18.28
C ALA A 338 19.12 -1.93 -17.24
N LYS A 339 20.08 -2.14 -16.35
CA LYS A 339 19.94 -3.07 -15.23
C LYS A 339 18.81 -2.65 -14.29
N LEU A 340 18.03 -3.64 -13.83
CA LEU A 340 16.97 -3.44 -12.85
C LEU A 340 17.41 -4.01 -11.50
N THR A 341 17.43 -3.15 -10.47
CA THR A 341 17.74 -3.58 -9.10
C THR A 341 16.47 -3.88 -8.33
N VAL A 342 16.43 -5.01 -7.62
CA VAL A 342 15.30 -5.36 -6.75
C VAL A 342 15.42 -4.57 -5.46
N ILE A 343 14.56 -3.56 -5.28
CA ILE A 343 14.57 -2.70 -4.08
C ILE A 343 13.58 -3.19 -3.01
N GLU A 344 12.57 -3.96 -3.40
CA GLU A 344 11.58 -4.58 -2.52
C GLU A 344 11.20 -5.95 -3.10
N GLU A 345 11.18 -6.97 -2.25
CA GLU A 345 10.68 -8.31 -2.56
C GLU A 345 9.77 -8.76 -1.43
N ARG A 346 8.56 -9.23 -1.76
CA ARG A 346 7.70 -9.94 -0.82
C ARG A 346 7.22 -11.23 -1.47
N THR A 347 7.48 -12.36 -0.83
CA THR A 347 7.01 -13.66 -1.29
C THR A 347 6.13 -14.28 -0.23
N VAL A 348 4.99 -14.81 -0.65
CA VAL A 348 4.02 -15.50 0.21
C VAL A 348 3.78 -16.88 -0.36
N GLY A 349 3.97 -17.92 0.45
CA GLY A 349 3.66 -19.30 0.09
C GLY A 349 2.16 -19.52 -0.08
N ALA A 350 1.78 -20.44 -0.98
CA ALA A 350 0.37 -20.72 -1.28
C ALA A 350 -0.40 -21.21 -0.04
N ASP A 351 0.22 -22.00 0.83
CA ASP A 351 -0.41 -22.53 2.04
C ASP A 351 -0.73 -21.44 3.07
N LEU A 352 0.19 -20.48 3.24
CA LEU A 352 -0.02 -19.35 4.16
C LEU A 352 -1.19 -18.48 3.71
N GLY A 353 -1.29 -18.20 2.40
CA GLY A 353 -2.39 -17.44 1.83
C GLY A 353 -3.74 -18.15 1.99
N ALA A 354 -3.80 -19.44 1.68
CA ALA A 354 -5.02 -20.25 1.80
C ALA A 354 -5.52 -20.36 3.25
N ASP A 355 -4.61 -20.57 4.20
CA ASP A 355 -4.96 -20.63 5.62
C ASP A 355 -5.37 -19.25 6.16
N ALA A 356 -4.70 -18.18 5.73
CA ALA A 356 -5.09 -16.82 6.11
C ALA A 356 -6.46 -16.43 5.55
N ILE A 357 -6.82 -16.85 4.31
CA ILE A 357 -8.18 -16.71 3.78
C ILE A 357 -9.19 -17.44 4.68
N LYS A 358 -8.93 -18.71 5.00
CA LYS A 358 -9.86 -19.51 5.84
C LYS A 358 -10.08 -18.83 7.18
N MET A 359 -9.00 -18.47 7.88
CA MET A 359 -9.08 -17.83 9.20
C MET A 359 -9.74 -16.45 9.13
N GLY A 360 -9.46 -15.67 8.08
CA GLY A 360 -10.13 -14.40 7.81
C GLY A 360 -11.64 -14.55 7.59
N ILE A 361 -12.07 -15.53 6.80
CA ILE A 361 -13.49 -15.82 6.55
C ILE A 361 -14.16 -16.34 7.82
N TYR A 362 -13.56 -17.31 8.53
CA TYR A 362 -14.13 -17.85 9.76
C TYR A 362 -14.30 -16.77 10.83
N SER A 363 -13.25 -15.97 11.07
CA SER A 363 -13.33 -14.85 12.03
C SER A 363 -14.37 -13.81 11.60
N GLY A 364 -14.48 -13.51 10.30
CA GLY A 364 -15.50 -12.62 9.76
C GLY A 364 -16.93 -13.13 9.93
N ILE A 365 -17.18 -14.42 9.67
CA ILE A 365 -18.51 -15.04 9.87
C ILE A 365 -18.88 -15.04 11.35
N VAL A 366 -17.95 -15.44 12.23
CA VAL A 366 -18.19 -15.40 13.69
C VAL A 366 -18.47 -13.97 14.14
N GLY A 367 -17.69 -13.00 13.69
CA GLY A 367 -17.91 -11.58 13.96
C GLY A 367 -19.27 -11.09 13.49
N PHE A 368 -19.67 -11.43 12.25
CA PHE A 368 -21.00 -11.13 11.71
C PHE A 368 -22.12 -11.71 12.57
N VAL A 369 -22.03 -12.99 12.94
CA VAL A 369 -23.04 -13.66 13.77
C VAL A 369 -23.13 -13.02 15.15
N LEU A 370 -22.00 -12.69 15.79
CA LEU A 370 -21.99 -12.01 17.08
C LEU A 370 -22.64 -10.64 17.02
N VAL A 371 -22.31 -9.83 16.00
CA VAL A 371 -22.93 -8.51 15.78
C VAL A 371 -24.42 -8.64 15.49
N ALA A 372 -24.81 -9.56 14.61
CA ALA A 372 -26.20 -9.78 14.25
C ALA A 372 -27.03 -10.25 15.45
N ALA A 373 -26.50 -11.16 16.26
CA ALA A 373 -27.12 -11.63 17.49
C ALA A 373 -27.28 -10.48 18.50
N PHE A 374 -26.23 -9.70 18.71
CA PHE A 374 -26.25 -8.55 19.63
C PHE A 374 -27.32 -7.53 19.23
N ILE A 375 -27.41 -7.18 17.96
CA ILE A 375 -28.37 -6.21 17.44
C ILE A 375 -29.79 -6.74 17.47
N PHE A 376 -29.99 -8.02 17.18
CA PHE A 376 -31.28 -8.67 17.33
C PHE A 376 -31.75 -8.64 18.79
N VAL A 377 -30.87 -8.94 19.76
CA VAL A 377 -31.17 -8.90 21.19
C VAL A 377 -31.57 -7.48 21.65
N LEU A 378 -30.91 -6.43 21.15
CA LEU A 378 -31.17 -5.05 21.56
C LEU A 378 -32.42 -4.41 20.92
N TYR A 379 -32.79 -4.83 19.72
CA TYR A 379 -33.81 -4.16 18.90
C TYR A 379 -34.95 -5.05 18.40
N GLY A 380 -34.92 -6.35 18.68
CA GLY A 380 -35.95 -7.31 18.30
C GLY A 380 -36.21 -7.34 16.79
N THR A 381 -37.47 -7.17 16.38
CA THR A 381 -37.87 -7.19 14.96
C THR A 381 -37.20 -6.07 14.14
N TRP A 382 -36.94 -4.91 14.74
CA TRP A 382 -36.24 -3.82 14.07
C TRP A 382 -34.72 -4.08 13.99
N GLY A 383 -34.18 -4.85 14.94
CA GLY A 383 -32.83 -5.41 14.87
C GLY A 383 -32.69 -6.42 13.74
N PHE A 384 -33.71 -7.26 13.52
CA PHE A 384 -33.72 -8.17 12.38
C PHE A 384 -33.68 -7.42 11.03
N LEU A 385 -34.42 -6.32 10.89
CA LEU A 385 -34.34 -5.47 9.70
C LEU A 385 -32.94 -4.85 9.53
N ALA A 386 -32.30 -4.42 10.63
CA ALA A 386 -30.92 -3.94 10.60
C ALA A 386 -29.94 -5.04 10.16
N ASN A 387 -30.15 -6.30 10.58
CA ASN A 387 -29.35 -7.44 10.14
C ASN A 387 -29.53 -7.75 8.64
N ILE A 388 -30.74 -7.59 8.09
CA ILE A 388 -30.95 -7.68 6.63
C ILE A 388 -30.16 -6.58 5.92
N ALA A 389 -30.18 -5.35 6.43
CA ALA A 389 -29.41 -4.25 5.86
C ALA A 389 -27.90 -4.48 5.95
N LEU A 390 -27.42 -5.12 7.04
CA LEU A 390 -26.03 -5.52 7.23
C LEU A 390 -25.60 -6.62 6.25
N LEU A 391 -26.48 -7.60 6.00
CA LEU A 391 -26.23 -8.63 5.00
C LEU A 391 -26.14 -8.04 3.58
N ILE A 392 -27.09 -7.16 3.22
CA ILE A 392 -27.06 -6.43 1.95
C ILE A 392 -25.79 -5.58 1.85
N HIS A 393 -25.40 -4.89 2.93
CA HIS A 393 -24.18 -4.10 2.99
C HIS A 393 -22.93 -4.94 2.68
N THR A 394 -22.82 -6.12 3.31
CA THR A 394 -21.69 -7.03 3.09
C THR A 394 -21.64 -7.48 1.63
N ILE A 395 -22.76 -7.93 1.07
CA ILE A 395 -22.89 -8.37 -0.33
C ILE A 395 -22.53 -7.24 -1.31
N LEU A 396 -23.09 -6.05 -1.10
CA LEU A 396 -22.82 -4.89 -1.94
C LEU A 396 -21.35 -4.45 -1.86
N THR A 397 -20.70 -4.64 -0.72
CA THR A 397 -19.26 -4.34 -0.55
C THR A 397 -18.41 -5.24 -1.46
N PHE A 398 -18.65 -6.56 -1.46
CA PHE A 398 -17.98 -7.47 -2.40
C PHE A 398 -18.35 -7.18 -3.87
N SER A 399 -19.60 -6.80 -4.12
CA SER A 399 -20.04 -6.39 -5.47
C SER A 399 -19.26 -5.18 -5.96
N ALA A 400 -19.08 -4.17 -5.11
CA ALA A 400 -18.36 -2.95 -5.45
C ALA A 400 -16.86 -3.20 -5.63
N LEU A 401 -16.25 -4.08 -4.82
CA LEU A 401 -14.86 -4.49 -5.02
C LEU A 401 -14.67 -5.16 -6.39
N THR A 402 -15.58 -6.05 -6.77
CA THR A 402 -15.58 -6.71 -8.08
C THR A 402 -15.71 -5.69 -9.21
N LEU A 403 -16.70 -4.78 -9.13
CA LEU A 403 -16.94 -3.76 -10.17
C LEU A 403 -15.77 -2.80 -10.40
N VAL A 404 -15.03 -2.46 -9.34
CA VAL A 404 -13.89 -1.54 -9.42
C VAL A 404 -12.61 -2.28 -9.82
N GLY A 405 -12.62 -3.61 -9.84
CA GLY A 405 -11.40 -4.43 -10.03
C GLY A 405 -10.43 -4.27 -8.86
N ALA A 406 -10.94 -3.96 -7.67
CA ALA A 406 -10.12 -3.73 -6.49
C ALA A 406 -9.67 -5.06 -5.87
N THR A 407 -8.37 -5.17 -5.63
CA THR A 407 -7.77 -6.37 -5.03
C THR A 407 -8.10 -6.47 -3.54
N LEU A 408 -8.68 -7.59 -3.12
CA LEU A 408 -8.92 -7.92 -1.72
C LEU A 408 -7.64 -8.49 -1.09
N THR A 409 -7.18 -7.88 0.00
CA THR A 409 -5.96 -8.26 0.74
C THR A 409 -6.34 -8.74 2.14
N LEU A 410 -5.41 -9.29 2.92
CA LEU A 410 -5.61 -9.67 4.33
C LEU A 410 -6.02 -8.47 5.18
N PRO A 411 -5.32 -7.32 5.14
CA PRO A 411 -5.84 -6.08 5.70
C PRO A 411 -7.21 -5.72 5.13
N GLY A 412 -7.45 -5.90 3.83
CA GLY A 412 -8.77 -5.74 3.20
C GLY A 412 -9.88 -6.54 3.87
N ILE A 413 -9.66 -7.81 4.17
CA ILE A 413 -10.60 -8.67 4.90
C ILE A 413 -10.86 -8.08 6.30
N ALA A 414 -9.81 -7.63 7.00
CA ALA A 414 -9.97 -6.93 8.28
C ALA A 414 -10.81 -5.65 8.16
N GLY A 415 -10.70 -4.94 7.03
CA GLY A 415 -11.56 -3.82 6.66
C GLY A 415 -13.02 -4.20 6.45
N VAL A 416 -13.31 -5.32 5.79
CA VAL A 416 -14.68 -5.85 5.69
C VAL A 416 -15.23 -6.15 7.07
N VAL A 417 -14.46 -6.85 7.91
CA VAL A 417 -14.89 -7.26 9.26
C VAL A 417 -15.13 -6.06 10.17
N LEU A 418 -14.23 -5.07 10.18
CA LEU A 418 -14.49 -3.82 10.88
C LEU A 418 -15.70 -3.08 10.30
N GLY A 419 -15.83 -3.07 8.96
CA GLY A 419 -16.97 -2.49 8.25
C GLY A 419 -18.31 -3.07 8.71
N ILE A 420 -18.39 -4.37 9.01
CA ILE A 420 -19.58 -5.01 9.60
C ILE A 420 -19.93 -4.39 10.95
N GLY A 421 -18.93 -4.18 11.82
CA GLY A 421 -19.14 -3.55 13.13
C GLY A 421 -19.60 -2.09 13.04
N LEU A 422 -19.03 -1.33 12.09
CA LEU A 422 -19.36 0.09 11.87
C LEU A 422 -20.69 0.29 11.12
N ALA A 423 -21.04 -0.60 10.20
CA ALA A 423 -22.24 -0.46 9.36
C ALA A 423 -23.53 -0.47 10.18
N VAL A 424 -23.52 -1.04 11.38
CA VAL A 424 -24.69 -1.05 12.25
C VAL A 424 -24.84 0.21 13.11
N ASP A 425 -23.79 1.05 13.26
CA ASP A 425 -23.85 2.29 14.06
C ASP A 425 -24.98 3.22 13.60
N ALA A 426 -25.11 3.42 12.29
CA ALA A 426 -26.17 4.23 11.71
C ALA A 426 -27.57 3.67 12.06
N ASN A 427 -27.73 2.35 12.02
CA ASN A 427 -28.99 1.69 12.37
C ASN A 427 -29.30 1.79 13.87
N VAL A 428 -28.29 1.66 14.74
CA VAL A 428 -28.41 1.90 16.20
C VAL A 428 -28.88 3.32 16.46
N LEU A 429 -28.22 4.33 15.89
CA LEU A 429 -28.61 5.74 16.05
C LEU A 429 -30.04 6.01 15.58
N ILE A 430 -30.40 5.53 14.40
CA ILE A 430 -31.74 5.72 13.83
C ILE A 430 -32.79 5.10 14.77
N ASN A 431 -32.58 3.87 15.22
CA ASN A 431 -33.50 3.19 16.12
C ASN A 431 -33.63 3.92 17.47
N GLU A 432 -32.54 4.39 18.06
CA GLU A 432 -32.59 5.18 19.30
C GLU A 432 -33.34 6.50 19.10
N ARG A 433 -33.12 7.21 17.99
CA ARG A 433 -33.83 8.47 17.71
C ARG A 433 -35.32 8.25 17.47
N ILE A 434 -35.69 7.18 16.76
CA ILE A 434 -37.11 6.80 16.57
C ILE A 434 -37.75 6.42 17.91
N ARG A 435 -37.02 5.68 18.78
CA ARG A 435 -37.47 5.31 20.12
C ARG A 435 -37.71 6.57 20.98
N GLU A 436 -36.80 7.55 20.95
CA GLU A 436 -36.95 8.82 21.65
C GLU A 436 -38.19 9.60 21.18
N GLU A 437 -38.39 9.72 19.87
CA GLU A 437 -39.53 10.43 19.29
C GLU A 437 -40.87 9.70 19.56
N THR A 438 -40.84 8.36 19.63
CA THR A 438 -42.03 7.58 20.00
C THR A 438 -42.39 7.73 21.47
N ARG A 439 -41.38 7.80 22.38
CA ARG A 439 -41.60 8.11 23.80
C ARG A 439 -42.24 9.49 24.02
N LYS A 440 -42.00 10.44 23.11
CA LYS A 440 -42.68 11.77 23.09
C LYS A 440 -44.14 11.70 22.58
N GLY A 441 -44.69 10.51 22.36
CA GLY A 441 -46.08 10.32 21.92
C GLY A 441 -46.32 10.50 20.43
N ARG A 442 -45.27 10.56 19.59
CA ARG A 442 -45.43 10.71 18.14
C ARG A 442 -45.94 9.43 17.50
N SER A 443 -46.74 9.58 16.44
CA SER A 443 -47.20 8.45 15.62
C SER A 443 -46.03 7.78 14.91
N ALA A 444 -46.19 6.49 14.56
CA ALA A 444 -45.14 5.69 13.92
C ALA A 444 -44.49 6.39 12.71
N PHE A 445 -45.28 6.95 11.79
CA PHE A 445 -44.76 7.66 10.62
C PHE A 445 -44.01 8.95 10.97
N ALA A 446 -44.53 9.73 11.93
CA ALA A 446 -43.90 10.98 12.35
C ALA A 446 -42.58 10.72 13.11
N ALA A 447 -42.54 9.64 13.91
CA ALA A 447 -41.35 9.18 14.60
C ALA A 447 -40.27 8.73 13.60
N ILE A 448 -40.62 7.94 12.58
CA ILE A 448 -39.68 7.56 11.50
C ILE A 448 -39.14 8.80 10.78
N ASP A 449 -40.00 9.68 10.26
CA ASP A 449 -39.51 10.81 9.44
C ASP A 449 -38.59 11.74 10.25
N THR A 450 -38.99 12.05 11.48
CA THR A 450 -38.17 12.91 12.35
C THR A 450 -36.90 12.20 12.81
N GLY A 451 -36.99 10.91 13.13
CA GLY A 451 -35.84 10.10 13.53
C GLY A 451 -34.74 10.09 12.46
N PHE A 452 -35.11 9.77 11.22
CA PHE A 452 -34.17 9.78 10.09
C PHE A 452 -33.63 11.17 9.78
N ARG A 453 -34.49 12.22 9.74
CA ARG A 453 -34.03 13.59 9.46
C ARG A 453 -33.01 14.08 10.49
N ARG A 454 -33.23 13.79 11.77
CA ARG A 454 -32.32 14.19 12.85
C ARG A 454 -31.05 13.35 12.87
N ALA A 455 -31.14 12.04 12.60
CA ALA A 455 -29.99 11.16 12.56
C ALA A 455 -29.08 11.42 11.34
N TYR A 456 -29.63 11.86 10.21
CA TYR A 456 -28.91 12.00 8.94
C TYR A 456 -27.61 12.81 9.04
N SER A 457 -27.67 14.00 9.65
CA SER A 457 -26.48 14.85 9.79
C SER A 457 -25.41 14.17 10.64
N THR A 458 -25.82 13.55 11.75
CA THR A 458 -24.90 12.86 12.66
C THR A 458 -24.26 11.63 12.02
N ILE A 459 -24.98 10.90 11.15
CA ILE A 459 -24.44 9.74 10.40
C ILE A 459 -23.39 10.20 9.39
N ILE A 460 -23.70 11.26 8.62
CA ILE A 460 -22.73 11.82 7.67
C ILE A 460 -21.48 12.28 8.41
N ASP A 461 -21.66 12.99 9.51
CA ASP A 461 -20.53 13.55 10.24
C ASP A 461 -19.62 12.46 10.81
N GLY A 462 -20.22 11.40 11.36
CA GLY A 462 -19.50 10.25 11.89
C GLY A 462 -18.73 9.44 10.84
N ASN A 463 -19.30 9.27 9.65
CA ASN A 463 -18.65 8.52 8.57
C ASN A 463 -17.64 9.34 7.76
N MET A 464 -17.79 10.67 7.70
CA MET A 464 -16.89 11.53 6.94
C MET A 464 -15.44 11.45 7.46
N THR A 465 -15.24 11.36 8.77
CA THR A 465 -13.90 11.26 9.37
C THR A 465 -13.23 9.94 9.03
N ALA A 466 -13.99 8.84 9.04
CA ALA A 466 -13.51 7.53 8.62
C ALA A 466 -13.22 7.49 7.10
N LEU A 467 -14.01 8.18 6.27
CA LEU A 467 -13.73 8.35 4.84
C LEU A 467 -12.48 9.19 4.57
N ILE A 468 -12.23 10.24 5.36
CA ILE A 468 -10.99 11.03 5.28
C ILE A 468 -9.78 10.14 5.58
N ALA A 469 -9.84 9.32 6.63
CA ALA A 469 -8.77 8.38 6.96
C ALA A 469 -8.55 7.34 5.84
N ALA A 470 -9.62 6.76 5.29
CA ALA A 470 -9.54 5.83 4.16
C ALA A 470 -8.96 6.49 2.90
N ALA A 471 -9.35 7.73 2.57
CA ALA A 471 -8.81 8.45 1.43
C ALA A 471 -7.29 8.68 1.55
N ILE A 472 -6.82 9.07 2.74
CA ILE A 472 -5.39 9.31 2.97
C ILE A 472 -4.60 8.00 2.91
N LEU A 473 -5.13 6.92 3.51
CA LEU A 473 -4.55 5.59 3.37
C LEU A 473 -4.51 5.11 1.91
N PHE A 474 -5.48 5.48 1.09
CA PHE A 474 -5.47 5.13 -0.34
C PHE A 474 -4.33 5.84 -1.09
N PHE A 475 -4.13 7.13 -0.86
CA PHE A 475 -3.11 7.91 -1.56
C PHE A 475 -1.69 7.62 -1.06
N PHE A 476 -1.49 7.47 0.25
CA PHE A 476 -0.17 7.34 0.87
C PHE A 476 0.17 5.93 1.34
N GLY A 477 -0.81 5.03 1.46
CA GLY A 477 -0.57 3.63 1.79
C GLY A 477 -0.03 2.84 0.59
N SER A 478 0.78 1.83 0.86
CA SER A 478 1.31 0.90 -0.16
C SER A 478 0.58 -0.44 -0.15
N GLY A 479 0.63 -1.15 -1.29
CA GLY A 479 0.16 -2.52 -1.50
C GLY A 479 -1.05 -2.95 -0.63
N PRO A 480 -0.85 -3.78 0.42
CA PRO A 480 -1.93 -4.30 1.26
C PRO A 480 -2.79 -3.24 1.95
N VAL A 481 -2.18 -2.12 2.39
CA VAL A 481 -2.87 -1.04 3.11
C VAL A 481 -3.77 -0.24 2.17
N ARG A 482 -3.39 -0.09 0.90
CA ARG A 482 -4.26 0.53 -0.12
C ARG A 482 -5.50 -0.32 -0.37
N GLY A 483 -5.38 -1.65 -0.41
CA GLY A 483 -6.52 -2.59 -0.51
C GLY A 483 -7.48 -2.46 0.67
N PHE A 484 -6.95 -2.33 1.90
CA PHE A 484 -7.74 -2.01 3.09
C PHE A 484 -8.50 -0.68 2.96
N ALA A 485 -7.82 0.37 2.51
CA ALA A 485 -8.41 1.69 2.34
C ALA A 485 -9.61 1.69 1.39
N VAL A 486 -9.48 1.04 0.24
CA VAL A 486 -10.58 0.90 -0.74
C VAL A 486 -11.76 0.14 -0.13
N THR A 487 -11.48 -0.97 0.55
CA THR A 487 -12.51 -1.81 1.18
C THR A 487 -13.28 -1.04 2.25
N MET A 488 -12.58 -0.31 3.11
CA MET A 488 -13.19 0.55 4.12
C MET A 488 -14.01 1.68 3.50
N ALA A 489 -13.50 2.37 2.49
CA ALA A 489 -14.20 3.47 1.84
C ALA A 489 -15.52 3.01 1.19
N LEU A 490 -15.47 1.91 0.42
CA LEU A 490 -16.66 1.31 -0.19
C LEU A 490 -17.65 0.84 0.88
N GLY A 491 -17.16 0.14 1.91
CA GLY A 491 -17.98 -0.30 3.03
C GLY A 491 -18.71 0.84 3.73
N LEU A 492 -18.03 1.97 3.99
CA LEU A 492 -18.63 3.15 4.61
C LEU A 492 -19.71 3.79 3.72
N ILE A 493 -19.44 3.99 2.43
CA ILE A 493 -20.40 4.56 1.47
C ILE A 493 -21.65 3.68 1.35
N ILE A 494 -21.45 2.37 1.21
CA ILE A 494 -22.54 1.40 1.10
C ILE A 494 -23.33 1.34 2.40
N SER A 495 -22.68 1.46 3.57
CA SER A 495 -23.38 1.45 4.86
C SER A 495 -24.34 2.64 5.01
N MET A 496 -23.97 3.79 4.46
CA MET A 496 -24.84 4.97 4.42
C MET A 496 -26.05 4.73 3.52
N PHE A 497 -25.84 4.10 2.35
CA PHE A 497 -26.94 3.72 1.47
C PHE A 497 -27.89 2.71 2.13
N THR A 498 -27.38 1.62 2.71
CA THR A 498 -28.23 0.59 3.32
C THR A 498 -28.98 1.12 4.54
N SER A 499 -28.29 1.86 5.42
CA SER A 499 -28.88 2.33 6.68
C SER A 499 -29.81 3.54 6.53
N VAL A 500 -29.50 4.48 5.62
CA VAL A 500 -30.31 5.70 5.46
C VAL A 500 -31.38 5.56 4.38
N ALA A 501 -31.08 4.85 3.30
CA ALA A 501 -31.97 4.75 2.14
C ALA A 501 -32.85 3.50 2.23
N PHE A 502 -32.25 2.31 2.28
CA PHE A 502 -32.96 1.04 2.28
C PHE A 502 -33.79 0.84 3.57
N VAL A 503 -33.18 0.96 4.75
CA VAL A 503 -33.89 0.74 6.04
C VAL A 503 -35.05 1.72 6.18
N ARG A 504 -34.90 2.99 5.78
CA ARG A 504 -36.00 3.97 5.82
C ARG A 504 -37.21 3.51 5.00
N VAL A 505 -36.98 3.10 3.76
CA VAL A 505 -38.04 2.63 2.86
C VAL A 505 -38.70 1.38 3.42
N ALA A 506 -37.90 0.41 3.89
CA ALA A 506 -38.40 -0.82 4.49
C ALA A 506 -39.25 -0.55 5.75
N MET A 507 -38.78 0.32 6.66
CA MET A 507 -39.53 0.71 7.86
C MET A 507 -40.88 1.34 7.52
N ILE A 508 -40.92 2.27 6.56
CA ILE A 508 -42.16 2.93 6.10
C ILE A 508 -43.12 1.90 5.48
N GLU A 509 -42.61 0.99 4.66
CA GLU A 509 -43.41 -0.05 4.01
C GLU A 509 -44.02 -1.02 5.03
N ILE A 510 -43.22 -1.51 5.98
CA ILE A 510 -43.66 -2.39 7.07
C ILE A 510 -44.71 -1.69 7.94
N THR A 511 -44.45 -0.44 8.35
CA THR A 511 -45.38 0.36 9.16
C THR A 511 -46.72 0.56 8.45
N ARG A 512 -46.69 0.78 7.14
CA ARG A 512 -47.88 0.93 6.31
C ARG A 512 -48.67 -0.37 6.18
N ARG A 513 -48.01 -1.48 5.87
CA ARG A 513 -48.67 -2.80 5.69
C ARG A 513 -49.25 -3.32 6.99
N SER A 514 -48.51 -3.19 8.09
CA SER A 514 -48.92 -3.65 9.42
C SER A 514 -49.81 -2.66 10.16
N LYS A 515 -50.17 -1.52 9.54
CA LYS A 515 -51.05 -0.46 10.10
C LYS A 515 -50.64 -0.01 11.51
N LEU A 516 -49.33 0.07 11.77
CA LEU A 516 -48.80 0.41 13.10
C LEU A 516 -49.07 1.88 13.41
N LYS A 517 -49.75 2.16 14.54
CA LYS A 517 -49.99 3.52 15.03
C LYS A 517 -48.80 4.07 15.83
N VAL A 518 -48.09 3.18 16.54
CA VAL A 518 -46.96 3.51 17.43
C VAL A 518 -45.84 2.49 17.18
N LEU A 519 -44.58 2.96 17.17
CA LEU A 519 -43.39 2.12 16.95
C LEU A 519 -42.71 1.76 18.26
N ASN A 520 -43.04 0.59 18.79
CA ASN A 520 -42.44 0.13 20.03
C ASN A 520 -41.16 -0.68 19.74
N ILE A 521 -40.00 -0.02 19.81
CA ILE A 521 -38.71 -0.68 19.66
C ILE A 521 -38.26 -1.15 21.06
N ARG A 522 -38.49 -2.42 21.40
CA ARG A 522 -38.10 -3.01 22.69
C ARG A 522 -36.92 -3.96 22.54
N PRO A 523 -35.96 -3.95 23.48
CA PRO A 523 -34.96 -5.01 23.56
C PRO A 523 -35.62 -6.32 24.01
N LEU A 524 -35.07 -7.47 23.60
CA LEU A 524 -35.48 -8.79 24.10
C LEU A 524 -35.13 -8.96 25.58
N ILE A 525 -33.99 -8.41 26.00
CA ILE A 525 -33.55 -8.41 27.40
C ILE A 525 -33.80 -7.01 27.97
N PRO A 526 -34.47 -6.86 29.13
CA PRO A 526 -34.73 -5.57 29.75
C PRO A 526 -33.45 -4.97 30.35
N PHE A 527 -32.53 -4.53 29.49
CA PHE A 527 -31.38 -3.71 29.86
C PHE A 527 -31.74 -2.25 29.54
N SER A 528 -32.03 -1.46 30.58
CA SER A 528 -32.32 -0.02 30.43
C SER A 528 -31.17 0.81 31.02
N PRO A 529 -30.21 1.26 30.21
CA PRO A 529 -29.30 2.33 30.61
C PRO A 529 -30.00 3.70 30.68
N TYR A 530 -31.27 3.81 30.29
CA TYR A 530 -31.94 5.06 29.95
C TYR A 530 -32.47 5.88 31.15
N ASP A 531 -32.63 5.28 32.33
CA ASP A 531 -33.22 5.94 33.51
C ASP A 531 -32.19 6.23 34.61
N LYS A 532 -30.89 6.04 34.32
CA LYS A 532 -29.84 6.31 35.31
C LYS A 532 -29.32 7.73 35.09
N HIS A 533 -29.53 8.61 36.06
CA HIS A 533 -28.90 9.93 36.11
C HIS A 533 -27.46 9.81 36.62
N ILE A 534 -26.57 9.26 35.80
CA ILE A 534 -25.16 9.09 36.18
C ILE A 534 -24.45 10.45 36.10
N GLN A 535 -23.81 10.87 37.18
CA GLN A 535 -23.06 12.12 37.26
C GLN A 535 -21.59 11.90 36.85
N PHE A 536 -21.34 11.70 35.56
CA PHE A 536 -20.01 11.47 34.99
C PHE A 536 -19.01 12.57 35.34
N MET A 537 -19.46 13.83 35.40
CA MET A 537 -18.61 14.96 35.72
C MET A 537 -18.07 14.95 37.16
N ASN A 538 -18.56 14.08 38.05
CA ASN A 538 -17.94 13.86 39.37
C ASN A 538 -16.58 13.16 39.24
N ALA A 539 -16.47 12.22 38.29
CA ALA A 539 -15.25 11.44 38.03
C ALA A 539 -14.29 12.13 37.05
N ARG A 540 -14.54 13.38 36.67
CA ARG A 540 -13.77 14.12 35.64
C ARG A 540 -12.26 14.16 35.91
N PHE A 541 -11.88 14.37 37.18
CA PHE A 541 -10.47 14.42 37.57
C PHE A 541 -9.83 13.04 37.57
N PHE A 542 -10.59 12.00 37.93
CA PHE A 542 -10.11 10.62 37.86
C PHE A 542 -9.84 10.21 36.41
N GLY A 543 -10.79 10.46 35.50
CA GLY A 543 -10.63 10.14 34.07
C GLY A 543 -9.42 10.84 33.44
N ILE A 544 -9.25 12.14 33.71
CA ILE A 544 -8.09 12.89 33.20
C ILE A 544 -6.78 12.42 33.85
N ALA A 545 -6.76 12.17 35.16
CA ALA A 545 -5.55 11.72 35.86
C ALA A 545 -5.09 10.35 35.36
N VAL A 546 -6.01 9.39 35.23
CA VAL A 546 -5.70 8.06 34.66
C VAL A 546 -5.24 8.19 33.21
N SER A 547 -5.91 9.01 32.40
CA SER A 547 -5.51 9.25 31.02
C SER A 547 -4.11 9.85 30.91
N ALA A 548 -3.80 10.84 31.75
CA ALA A 548 -2.49 11.48 31.79
C ALA A 548 -1.41 10.48 32.22
N LEU A 549 -1.67 9.67 33.26
CA LEU A 549 -0.75 8.63 33.71
C LEU A 549 -0.48 7.59 32.61
N LEU A 550 -1.53 7.09 31.96
CA LEU A 550 -1.39 6.13 30.86
C LEU A 550 -0.66 6.73 29.67
N SER A 551 -0.94 7.99 29.32
CA SER A 551 -0.23 8.68 28.24
C SER A 551 1.25 8.92 28.57
N ILE A 552 1.57 9.34 29.80
CA ILE A 552 2.97 9.51 30.25
C ILE A 552 3.68 8.16 30.22
N ALA A 553 3.07 7.11 30.76
CA ALA A 553 3.61 5.76 30.72
C ALA A 553 3.83 5.28 29.28
N SER A 554 2.90 5.56 28.38
CA SER A 554 3.02 5.24 26.96
C SER A 554 4.17 5.98 26.28
N VAL A 555 4.38 7.26 26.59
CA VAL A 555 5.53 8.04 26.10
C VAL A 555 6.84 7.49 26.65
N VAL A 556 6.89 7.12 27.93
CA VAL A 556 8.07 6.48 28.52
C VAL A 556 8.37 5.16 27.81
N LEU A 557 7.37 4.30 27.62
CA LEU A 557 7.50 3.02 26.91
C LEU A 557 7.93 3.19 25.45
N PHE A 558 7.46 4.24 24.79
CA PHE A 558 7.86 4.60 23.43
C PHE A 558 9.34 5.01 23.33
N ILE A 559 9.92 5.59 24.39
CA ILE A 559 11.35 5.93 24.45
C ILE A 559 12.16 4.69 24.86
N HIS A 560 11.73 3.99 25.91
CA HIS A 560 12.36 2.77 26.42
C HIS A 560 11.30 1.79 26.93
N PRO A 561 11.17 0.58 26.34
CA PRO A 561 12.09 -0.09 25.42
C PRO A 561 11.99 0.36 23.94
N GLY A 562 10.97 1.12 23.56
CA GLY A 562 10.70 1.50 22.17
C GLY A 562 9.78 0.54 21.43
N LEU A 563 9.47 0.88 20.18
CA LEU A 563 8.61 0.06 19.32
C LEU A 563 9.42 -1.04 18.60
N ASN A 564 8.79 -2.20 18.41
CA ASN A 564 9.33 -3.27 17.58
C ASN A 564 9.07 -2.95 16.10
N TYR A 565 9.91 -2.10 15.50
CA TYR A 565 9.77 -1.70 14.10
C TYR A 565 9.97 -2.89 13.14
N GLY A 566 8.97 -3.13 12.29
CA GLY A 566 9.05 -4.11 11.21
C GLY A 566 9.99 -3.67 10.09
N VAL A 567 10.23 -4.59 9.15
CA VAL A 567 11.11 -4.37 7.98
C VAL A 567 10.67 -3.18 7.11
N ASP A 568 9.38 -2.83 7.12
CA ASP A 568 8.86 -1.66 6.38
C ASP A 568 9.53 -0.34 6.81
N PHE A 569 9.99 -0.24 8.07
CA PHE A 569 10.59 0.97 8.63
C PHE A 569 12.08 0.82 8.90
N ARG A 570 12.52 -0.33 9.41
CA ARG A 570 13.94 -0.60 9.68
C ARG A 570 14.73 -0.94 8.43
N GLY A 571 14.07 -1.48 7.40
CA GLY A 571 14.74 -2.20 6.31
C GLY A 571 15.34 -3.52 6.84
N GLY A 572 15.64 -4.44 5.93
CA GLY A 572 16.18 -5.75 6.32
C GLY A 572 15.47 -6.90 5.64
N ILE A 573 15.68 -8.09 6.20
CA ILE A 573 15.09 -9.33 5.71
C ILE A 573 14.24 -9.88 6.84
N GLN A 574 13.00 -10.25 6.54
CA GLN A 574 12.12 -11.00 7.42
C GLN A 574 11.67 -12.25 6.71
N MET A 575 11.78 -13.40 7.37
CA MET A 575 11.42 -14.70 6.81
C MET A 575 10.54 -15.45 7.81
N ALA A 576 9.38 -15.90 7.34
CA ALA A 576 8.52 -16.80 8.10
C ALA A 576 8.89 -18.24 7.76
N VAL A 577 9.33 -18.99 8.76
CA VAL A 577 9.77 -20.38 8.63
C VAL A 577 8.85 -21.25 9.48
N ARG A 578 8.28 -22.29 8.89
CA ARG A 578 7.49 -23.29 9.60
C ARG A 578 8.23 -24.62 9.62
N THR A 579 8.25 -25.23 10.78
CA THR A 579 8.88 -26.53 11.06
C THR A 579 7.79 -27.57 11.29
N THR A 580 8.14 -28.85 11.13
CA THR A 580 7.19 -29.96 11.33
C THR A 580 6.87 -30.21 12.81
N GLY A 581 7.86 -29.97 13.69
CA GLY A 581 7.73 -30.05 15.15
C GLY A 581 7.91 -28.70 15.85
N PRO A 582 7.95 -28.67 17.19
CA PRO A 582 8.31 -27.46 17.93
C PRO A 582 9.72 -27.01 17.54
N ALA A 583 9.86 -25.73 17.18
CA ALA A 583 11.10 -25.25 16.63
C ALA A 583 12.15 -24.96 17.72
N ASP A 584 13.38 -25.46 17.53
CA ASP A 584 14.49 -25.20 18.45
C ASP A 584 15.18 -23.88 18.08
N LEU A 585 14.78 -22.80 18.74
CA LEU A 585 15.36 -21.47 18.50
C LEU A 585 16.88 -21.42 18.79
N GLY A 586 17.41 -22.32 19.63
CA GLY A 586 18.83 -22.38 19.95
C GLY A 586 19.66 -22.81 18.76
N THR A 587 19.27 -23.92 18.11
CA THR A 587 19.95 -24.46 16.93
C THR A 587 19.84 -23.52 15.74
N PHE A 588 18.66 -22.93 15.51
CA PHE A 588 18.49 -21.91 14.49
C PHE A 588 19.36 -20.68 14.75
N ARG A 589 19.46 -20.22 16.00
CA ARG A 589 20.30 -19.07 16.35
C ARG A 589 21.78 -19.35 16.09
N GLU A 590 22.25 -20.51 16.52
CA GLU A 590 23.65 -20.90 16.36
C GLU A 590 24.02 -21.01 14.88
N GLY A 591 23.23 -21.74 14.08
CA GLY A 591 23.48 -21.92 12.65
C GLY A 591 23.42 -20.61 11.86
N LEU A 592 22.39 -19.80 12.06
CA LEU A 592 22.21 -18.56 11.30
C LEU A 592 23.26 -17.49 11.66
N ASN A 593 23.71 -17.41 12.91
CA ASN A 593 24.75 -16.45 13.31
C ASN A 593 26.11 -16.72 12.64
N THR A 594 26.37 -17.94 12.16
CA THR A 594 27.61 -18.27 11.43
C THR A 594 27.72 -17.59 10.06
N LEU A 595 26.61 -17.07 9.52
CA LEU A 595 26.56 -16.47 8.18
C LEU A 595 27.19 -15.07 8.11
N GLY A 596 27.49 -14.44 9.26
CA GLY A 596 28.09 -13.10 9.32
C GLY A 596 27.18 -11.99 8.80
N LEU A 597 25.85 -12.15 8.91
CA LEU A 597 24.84 -11.22 8.39
C LEU A 597 24.41 -10.13 9.40
N GLY A 598 25.22 -9.88 10.43
CA GLY A 598 24.89 -8.99 11.54
C GLY A 598 23.97 -9.65 12.58
N GLU A 599 23.20 -8.83 13.30
CA GLU A 599 22.27 -9.33 14.32
C GLU A 599 21.08 -10.05 13.65
N ILE A 600 20.87 -11.31 14.02
CA ILE A 600 19.72 -12.12 13.59
C ILE A 600 18.80 -12.33 14.79
N SER A 601 17.59 -11.80 14.71
CA SER A 601 16.56 -12.05 15.72
C SER A 601 15.67 -13.22 15.30
N LEU A 602 15.32 -14.04 16.30
CA LEU A 602 14.45 -15.19 16.13
C LEU A 602 13.34 -15.09 17.15
N GLN A 603 12.10 -15.19 16.68
CA GLN A 603 10.92 -15.12 17.52
C GLN A 603 9.95 -16.24 17.13
N SER A 604 9.53 -17.04 18.09
CA SER A 604 8.40 -17.95 17.89
C SER A 604 7.14 -17.13 17.62
N PHE A 605 6.37 -17.51 16.61
CA PHE A 605 5.22 -16.75 16.17
C PHE A 605 3.98 -17.64 16.04
N GLY A 606 2.87 -17.24 16.70
CA GLY A 606 1.64 -18.03 16.69
C GLY A 606 1.81 -19.34 17.47
N ASP A 607 1.94 -20.45 16.74
CA ASP A 607 2.16 -21.77 17.31
C ASP A 607 3.65 -22.08 17.51
N LYS A 608 3.97 -23.12 18.27
CA LYS A 608 5.36 -23.51 18.60
C LYS A 608 6.20 -23.95 17.38
N ASN A 609 5.57 -24.11 16.21
CA ASN A 609 6.18 -24.64 15.00
C ASN A 609 6.57 -23.54 14.00
N SER A 610 6.18 -22.30 14.24
CA SER A 610 6.45 -21.17 13.34
C SER A 610 7.46 -20.22 13.98
N ILE A 611 8.52 -19.91 13.24
CA ILE A 611 9.57 -18.98 13.62
C ILE A 611 9.58 -17.82 12.62
N LEU A 612 9.73 -16.63 13.17
CA LEU A 612 10.04 -15.45 12.40
C LEU A 612 11.53 -15.13 12.56
N VAL A 613 12.25 -15.18 11.43
CA VAL A 613 13.68 -14.85 11.32
C VAL A 613 13.79 -13.42 10.80
N ARG A 614 14.49 -12.55 11.53
CA ARG A 614 14.85 -11.22 11.04
C ARG A 614 16.34 -11.07 10.95
N ALA A 615 16.85 -10.66 9.80
CA ALA A 615 18.22 -10.23 9.64
C ALA A 615 18.27 -8.72 9.42
N GLN A 616 19.29 -8.09 10.01
CA GLN A 616 19.55 -6.67 9.83
C GLN A 616 19.78 -6.32 8.35
N ARG A 617 19.54 -5.04 8.00
CA ARG A 617 19.95 -4.47 6.72
C ARG A 617 21.43 -4.77 6.46
N GLN A 618 21.73 -5.22 5.24
CA GLN A 618 23.09 -5.55 4.84
C GLN A 618 23.85 -4.32 4.30
N GLU A 619 25.16 -4.27 4.58
CA GLU A 619 26.06 -3.28 3.99
C GLU A 619 26.37 -3.69 2.53
N GLY A 620 26.29 -2.76 1.58
CA GLY A 620 26.43 -3.05 0.15
C GLY A 620 25.17 -2.92 -0.70
N GLY A 621 24.08 -2.38 -0.13
CA GLY A 621 22.86 -2.05 -0.87
C GLY A 621 21.99 -3.27 -1.20
N GLU A 622 21.16 -3.13 -2.23
CA GLU A 622 20.12 -4.08 -2.63
C GLU A 622 20.67 -5.44 -3.07
N GLU A 623 21.87 -5.47 -3.66
CA GLU A 623 22.53 -6.71 -4.09
C GLU A 623 23.00 -7.55 -2.91
N ALA A 624 23.65 -6.92 -1.92
CA ALA A 624 24.11 -7.59 -0.71
C ALA A 624 22.92 -8.13 0.10
N GLN A 625 21.84 -7.33 0.17
CA GLN A 625 20.59 -7.73 0.80
C GLN A 625 20.03 -9.02 0.17
N THR A 626 20.05 -9.09 -1.16
CA THR A 626 19.49 -10.26 -1.84
C THR A 626 20.40 -11.49 -1.71
N ALA A 627 21.72 -11.31 -1.78
CA ALA A 627 22.66 -12.40 -1.52
C ALA A 627 22.49 -12.98 -0.10
N ALA A 628 22.20 -12.12 0.88
CA ALA A 628 21.92 -12.55 2.24
C ALA A 628 20.63 -13.38 2.36
N VAL A 629 19.57 -13.04 1.61
CA VAL A 629 18.35 -13.86 1.57
C VAL A 629 18.65 -15.27 1.08
N THR A 630 19.40 -15.41 -0.01
CA THR A 630 19.77 -16.73 -0.55
C THR A 630 20.58 -17.54 0.45
N LYS A 631 21.54 -16.91 1.15
CA LYS A 631 22.32 -17.56 2.22
C LYS A 631 21.44 -18.01 3.39
N LEU A 632 20.49 -17.17 3.82
CA LEU A 632 19.55 -17.51 4.88
C LEU A 632 18.67 -18.70 4.49
N LYS A 633 18.10 -18.70 3.28
CA LYS A 633 17.26 -19.81 2.80
C LYS A 633 18.04 -21.13 2.77
N ALA A 634 19.28 -21.09 2.26
CA ALA A 634 20.14 -22.26 2.18
C ALA A 634 20.50 -22.82 3.58
N GLU A 635 20.81 -21.94 4.53
CA GLU A 635 21.17 -22.38 5.89
C GLU A 635 19.95 -22.88 6.67
N VAL A 636 18.77 -22.27 6.52
CA VAL A 636 17.52 -22.78 7.09
C VAL A 636 17.24 -24.21 6.60
N ALA A 637 17.35 -24.45 5.29
CA ALA A 637 17.16 -25.78 4.71
C ALA A 637 18.21 -26.80 5.17
N LYS A 638 19.41 -26.34 5.55
CA LYS A 638 20.48 -27.18 6.09
C LYS A 638 20.27 -27.53 7.56
N ILE A 639 19.75 -26.59 8.36
CA ILE A 639 19.44 -26.81 9.79
C ILE A 639 18.25 -27.75 9.93
N ASP A 640 17.17 -27.52 9.19
CA ASP A 640 15.99 -28.38 9.16
C ASP A 640 15.51 -28.56 7.71
N PRO A 641 15.83 -29.70 7.07
CA PRO A 641 15.37 -30.02 5.72
C PRO A 641 13.85 -30.15 5.57
N THR A 642 13.12 -30.29 6.68
CA THR A 642 11.65 -30.35 6.69
C THR A 642 11.00 -28.97 6.86
N ALA A 643 11.81 -27.93 7.09
CA ALA A 643 11.30 -26.58 7.26
C ALA A 643 10.82 -26.00 5.93
N THR A 644 9.65 -25.37 5.96
CA THR A 644 9.05 -24.68 4.82
C THR A 644 9.11 -23.17 5.06
N ILE A 645 9.61 -22.42 4.09
CA ILE A 645 9.59 -20.96 4.13
C ILE A 645 8.23 -20.49 3.64
N GLU A 646 7.39 -20.04 4.56
CA GLU A 646 6.02 -19.58 4.28
C GLU A 646 5.97 -18.17 3.70
N GLY A 647 7.02 -17.37 3.93
CA GLY A 647 7.12 -16.05 3.32
C GLY A 647 8.47 -15.38 3.54
N THR A 648 8.80 -14.41 2.70
CA THR A 648 10.02 -13.61 2.79
C THR A 648 9.73 -12.18 2.38
N ASP A 649 9.98 -11.23 3.27
CA ASP A 649 9.95 -9.80 3.01
C ASP A 649 11.38 -9.26 3.02
N VAL A 650 11.79 -8.63 1.93
CA VAL A 650 13.09 -8.01 1.73
C VAL A 650 12.84 -6.56 1.38
N ILE A 651 13.22 -5.66 2.27
CA ILE A 651 12.99 -4.24 2.07
C ILE A 651 14.33 -3.54 2.06
N GLY A 652 14.65 -3.00 0.88
CA GLY A 652 15.81 -2.18 0.64
C GLY A 652 15.73 -0.89 1.45
N PRO A 653 16.88 -0.34 1.85
CA PRO A 653 16.91 0.80 2.75
C PRO A 653 16.37 2.12 2.20
N LYS A 654 16.45 2.32 0.89
CA LYS A 654 15.81 3.46 0.23
C LYS A 654 14.29 3.37 0.41
N VAL A 655 13.73 2.19 0.16
CA VAL A 655 12.30 1.90 0.28
C VAL A 655 11.83 2.01 1.72
N SER A 656 12.56 1.47 2.70
CA SER A 656 12.15 1.55 4.11
C SER A 656 12.11 2.99 4.62
N GLY A 657 13.05 3.83 4.19
CA GLY A 657 13.05 5.26 4.51
C GLY A 657 11.84 6.00 3.93
N GLU A 658 11.50 5.72 2.67
CA GLU A 658 10.32 6.28 1.99
C GLU A 658 9.00 5.80 2.63
N LEU A 659 8.89 4.50 2.94
CA LEU A 659 7.72 3.92 3.60
C LEU A 659 7.53 4.47 5.02
N ALA A 660 8.61 4.63 5.79
CA ALA A 660 8.56 5.25 7.11
C ALA A 660 8.06 6.70 7.02
N TRP A 661 8.61 7.48 6.10
CA TRP A 661 8.19 8.86 5.91
C TRP A 661 6.72 8.95 5.44
N ALA A 662 6.33 8.15 4.46
CA ALA A 662 4.95 8.11 3.96
C ALA A 662 3.97 7.71 5.07
N GLY A 663 4.32 6.73 5.88
CA GLY A 663 3.52 6.28 7.03
C GLY A 663 3.31 7.37 8.07
N ILE A 664 4.39 8.02 8.53
CA ILE A 664 4.32 9.13 9.49
C ILE A 664 3.53 10.31 8.91
N LEU A 665 3.84 10.69 7.67
CA LEU A 665 3.18 11.78 6.97
C LEU A 665 1.67 11.51 6.82
N SER A 666 1.27 10.26 6.54
CA SER A 666 -0.15 9.86 6.48
C SER A 666 -0.87 10.12 7.79
N VAL A 667 -0.27 9.74 8.92
CA VAL A 667 -0.85 9.97 10.26
C VAL A 667 -0.98 11.46 10.55
N VAL A 668 0.04 12.25 10.23
CA VAL A 668 0.03 13.71 10.45
C VAL A 668 -1.00 14.40 9.56
N ILE A 669 -1.00 14.11 8.26
CA ILE A 669 -1.95 14.70 7.29
C ILE A 669 -3.38 14.28 7.65
N ALA A 670 -3.63 13.02 8.00
CA ALA A 670 -4.96 12.55 8.39
C ALA A 670 -5.43 13.19 9.68
N SER A 671 -4.56 13.27 10.68
CA SER A 671 -4.85 14.00 11.91
C SER A 671 -5.26 15.43 11.55
N PHE A 672 -4.42 16.18 10.83
CA PHE A 672 -4.70 17.55 10.44
C PHE A 672 -5.98 17.72 9.61
N ALA A 673 -6.24 16.85 8.64
CA ALA A 673 -7.46 16.86 7.84
C ALA A 673 -8.71 16.62 8.71
N MET A 674 -8.63 15.69 9.67
CA MET A 674 -9.70 15.49 10.65
C MET A 674 -9.84 16.70 11.58
N LEU A 675 -8.75 17.37 11.96
CA LEU A 675 -8.82 18.61 12.75
C LEU A 675 -9.54 19.72 12.00
N ILE A 676 -9.20 19.95 10.73
CA ILE A 676 -9.87 20.93 9.88
C ILE A 676 -11.36 20.59 9.78
N TYR A 677 -11.69 19.32 9.54
CA TYR A 677 -13.08 18.88 9.46
C TYR A 677 -13.84 19.19 10.75
N ILE A 678 -13.30 18.80 11.91
CA ILE A 678 -13.93 19.07 13.21
C ILE A 678 -14.02 20.57 13.48
N TRP A 679 -13.01 21.36 13.13
CA TRP A 679 -13.01 22.83 13.29
C TRP A 679 -14.10 23.49 12.46
N VAL A 680 -14.27 23.10 11.19
CA VAL A 680 -15.33 23.64 10.33
C VAL A 680 -16.71 23.23 10.85
N ARG A 681 -16.81 22.01 11.40
CA ARG A 681 -18.07 21.44 11.85
C ARG A 681 -18.54 21.95 13.22
N PHE A 682 -17.62 22.18 14.15
CA PHE A 682 -17.87 22.48 15.56
C PHE A 682 -17.24 23.81 16.02
N GLU A 683 -17.76 24.42 17.08
CA GLU A 683 -17.12 25.60 17.67
C GLU A 683 -15.72 25.25 18.22
N TRP A 684 -14.81 26.23 18.25
CA TRP A 684 -13.41 26.01 18.64
C TRP A 684 -13.18 25.23 19.96
N PRO A 685 -14.01 25.36 21.03
CA PRO A 685 -13.79 24.60 22.26
C PRO A 685 -14.02 23.09 22.08
N PHE A 686 -15.01 22.73 21.26
CA PHE A 686 -15.28 21.34 20.89
C PHE A 686 -14.16 20.80 20.00
N ALA A 687 -13.70 21.61 19.04
CA ALA A 687 -12.58 21.24 18.21
C ALA A 687 -11.36 20.89 19.06
N VAL A 688 -10.87 21.82 19.90
CA VAL A 688 -9.71 21.62 20.80
C VAL A 688 -9.88 20.40 21.70
N GLY A 689 -11.06 20.22 22.31
CA GLY A 689 -11.33 19.06 23.17
C GLY A 689 -11.23 17.73 22.42
N ALA A 690 -11.72 17.67 21.17
CA ALA A 690 -11.54 16.50 20.32
C ALA A 690 -10.05 16.28 19.99
N ILE A 691 -9.31 17.32 19.57
CA ILE A 691 -7.88 17.22 19.21
C ILE A 691 -7.07 16.61 20.34
N VAL A 692 -7.18 17.19 21.54
CA VAL A 692 -6.40 16.76 22.70
C VAL A 692 -6.72 15.30 23.04
N THR A 693 -8.00 14.93 22.99
CA THR A 693 -8.39 13.55 23.29
C THR A 693 -7.87 12.57 22.23
N LEU A 694 -7.89 12.93 20.95
CA LEU A 694 -7.34 12.09 19.88
C LEU A 694 -5.85 11.85 20.05
N VAL A 695 -5.08 12.90 20.37
CA VAL A 695 -3.65 12.76 20.67
C VAL A 695 -3.45 11.78 21.84
N LEU A 696 -4.25 11.92 22.90
CA LEU A 696 -4.17 11.03 24.06
C LEU A 696 -4.56 9.58 23.73
N ASP A 697 -5.49 9.34 22.81
CA ASP A 697 -5.88 8.00 22.37
C ASP A 697 -4.79 7.37 21.50
N VAL A 698 -4.22 8.12 20.56
CA VAL A 698 -3.10 7.66 19.71
C VAL A 698 -1.88 7.34 20.57
N THR A 699 -1.54 8.17 21.55
CA THR A 699 -0.44 7.89 22.48
C THR A 699 -0.65 6.57 23.23
N LYS A 700 -1.87 6.26 23.68
CA LYS A 700 -2.18 4.99 24.35
C LYS A 700 -2.08 3.80 23.39
N ALA A 701 -2.50 3.96 22.14
CA ALA A 701 -2.33 2.93 21.12
C ALA A 701 -0.85 2.64 20.84
N ILE A 702 -0.01 3.68 20.74
CA ILE A 702 1.44 3.54 20.59
C ILE A 702 2.07 2.86 21.82
N GLY A 703 1.66 3.25 23.03
CA GLY A 703 2.09 2.58 24.26
C GLY A 703 1.69 1.11 24.30
N PHE A 704 0.51 0.77 23.75
CA PHE A 704 0.06 -0.61 23.60
C PHE A 704 0.95 -1.42 22.65
N PHE A 705 1.42 -0.84 21.55
CA PHE A 705 2.44 -1.50 20.71
C PHE A 705 3.76 -1.71 21.47
N ALA A 706 4.22 -0.71 22.21
CA ALA A 706 5.46 -0.80 22.99
C ALA A 706 5.41 -1.90 24.07
N ILE A 707 4.28 -2.07 24.76
CA ILE A 707 4.12 -3.10 25.81
C ILE A 707 3.90 -4.51 25.24
N THR A 708 3.16 -4.63 24.14
CA THR A 708 2.85 -5.95 23.56
C THR A 708 3.96 -6.51 22.69
N GLY A 709 4.90 -5.67 22.25
CA GLY A 709 5.98 -6.08 21.34
C GLY A 709 5.49 -6.47 19.94
N LEU A 710 4.24 -6.15 19.61
CA LEU A 710 3.68 -6.35 18.26
C LEU A 710 4.47 -5.55 17.23
N ASP A 711 4.59 -6.12 16.04
CA ASP A 711 5.31 -5.46 14.96
C ASP A 711 4.64 -4.16 14.56
N PHE A 712 5.40 -3.08 14.68
CA PHE A 712 5.03 -1.79 14.14
C PHE A 712 5.43 -1.76 12.66
N ASN A 713 4.47 -2.07 11.79
CA ASN A 713 4.62 -2.14 10.32
C ASN A 713 3.55 -1.27 9.62
N LEU A 714 3.43 -1.32 8.30
CA LEU A 714 2.42 -0.53 7.58
C LEU A 714 0.97 -0.87 7.99
N THR A 715 0.71 -2.14 8.32
CA THR A 715 -0.58 -2.60 8.83
C THR A 715 -0.90 -1.99 10.20
N ALA A 716 0.10 -1.78 11.06
CA ALA A 716 -0.05 -1.06 12.33
C ALA A 716 -0.43 0.41 12.12
N ILE A 717 0.14 1.07 11.10
CA ILE A 717 -0.24 2.45 10.74
C ILE A 717 -1.71 2.51 10.28
N ALA A 718 -2.15 1.54 9.47
CA ALA A 718 -3.55 1.42 9.06
C ALA A 718 -4.47 1.29 10.28
N ALA A 719 -4.07 0.49 11.27
CA ALA A 719 -4.80 0.33 12.53
C ALA A 719 -4.91 1.65 13.30
N ILE A 720 -3.79 2.36 13.50
CA ILE A 720 -3.79 3.65 14.21
C ILE A 720 -4.68 4.67 13.51
N LEU A 721 -4.54 4.82 12.18
CA LEU A 721 -5.34 5.77 11.40
C LEU A 721 -6.84 5.46 11.48
N THR A 722 -7.18 4.18 11.40
CA THR A 722 -8.56 3.72 11.53
C THR A 722 -9.10 3.96 12.93
N LEU A 723 -8.28 3.72 13.95
CA LEU A 723 -8.60 4.03 15.34
C LEU A 723 -8.82 5.53 15.56
N VAL A 724 -8.03 6.41 14.93
CA VAL A 724 -8.26 7.86 15.02
C VAL A 724 -9.62 8.20 14.44
N GLY A 725 -9.93 7.75 13.21
CA GLY A 725 -11.23 8.00 12.58
C GLY A 725 -12.40 7.48 13.42
N TYR A 726 -12.26 6.29 13.98
CA TYR A 726 -13.23 5.67 14.89
C TYR A 726 -13.43 6.47 16.19
N SER A 727 -12.32 6.87 16.82
CA SER A 727 -12.33 7.64 18.07
C SER A 727 -12.98 9.01 17.91
N VAL A 728 -12.84 9.64 16.74
CA VAL A 728 -13.55 10.89 16.41
C VAL A 728 -15.06 10.68 16.34
N ASN A 729 -15.53 9.59 15.73
CA ASN A 729 -16.96 9.35 15.49
C ASN A 729 -17.78 9.50 16.79
N ASP A 730 -17.40 8.79 17.85
CA ASP A 730 -18.14 8.82 19.11
C ASP A 730 -18.12 10.21 19.79
N LYS A 731 -17.01 10.96 19.65
CA LYS A 731 -16.88 12.33 20.17
C LYS A 731 -17.82 13.31 19.46
N VAL A 732 -17.86 13.23 18.12
CA VAL A 732 -18.73 14.06 17.27
C VAL A 732 -20.19 13.88 17.69
N VAL A 733 -20.60 12.65 17.98
CA VAL A 733 -21.95 12.32 18.43
C VAL A 733 -22.28 12.94 19.79
N VAL A 734 -21.40 12.74 20.77
CA VAL A 734 -21.58 13.27 22.13
C VAL A 734 -21.62 14.80 22.08
N TYR A 735 -20.76 15.43 21.28
CA TYR A 735 -20.70 16.87 21.11
C TYR A 735 -21.90 17.47 20.38
N ASP A 736 -22.42 16.79 19.36
CA ASP A 736 -23.65 17.22 18.69
C ASP A 736 -24.82 17.23 19.68
N ARG A 737 -24.92 16.21 20.54
CA ARG A 737 -25.94 16.18 21.60
C ARG A 737 -25.75 17.28 22.63
N MET A 738 -24.52 17.55 23.05
CA MET A 738 -24.21 18.68 23.95
C MET A 738 -24.64 20.00 23.35
N ARG A 739 -24.34 20.23 22.07
CA ARG A 739 -24.73 21.45 21.35
C ARG A 739 -26.25 21.58 21.24
N GLU A 740 -26.96 20.49 20.95
CA GLU A 740 -28.42 20.46 20.94
C GLU A 740 -28.98 20.84 22.32
N ASN A 741 -28.48 20.22 23.40
CA ASN A 741 -28.92 20.49 24.76
C ASN A 741 -28.57 21.90 25.25
N MET A 742 -27.43 22.47 24.84
CA MET A 742 -27.09 23.88 25.12
C MET A 742 -28.08 24.86 24.48
N ARG A 743 -28.66 24.51 23.33
CA ARG A 743 -29.70 25.33 22.67
C ARG A 743 -31.07 25.17 23.32
N LEU A 744 -31.40 23.95 23.75
CA LEU A 744 -32.68 23.63 24.40
C LEU A 744 -32.74 24.11 25.86
N TYR A 745 -31.66 24.00 26.61
CA TYR A 745 -31.58 24.26 28.05
C TYR A 745 -30.64 25.44 28.37
N LYS A 746 -30.98 26.65 27.90
CA LYS A 746 -30.12 27.84 28.00
C LYS A 746 -29.73 28.24 29.44
N SER A 747 -30.56 27.91 30.43
CA SER A 747 -30.34 28.26 31.84
C SER A 747 -29.62 27.18 32.65
N MET A 748 -29.43 25.98 32.10
CA MET A 748 -28.83 24.85 32.82
C MET A 748 -27.30 25.02 32.90
N PRO A 749 -26.66 24.68 34.05
CA PRO A 749 -25.20 24.68 34.17
C PRO A 749 -24.55 23.77 33.13
N LEU A 750 -23.38 24.19 32.60
CA LEU A 750 -22.68 23.43 31.55
C LEU A 750 -22.37 22.00 31.98
N ARG A 751 -22.01 21.80 33.26
CA ARG A 751 -21.76 20.49 33.86
C ARG A 751 -22.98 19.56 33.77
N GLU A 752 -24.16 20.06 34.13
CA GLU A 752 -25.40 19.28 34.08
C GLU A 752 -25.83 18.99 32.63
N ILE A 753 -25.62 19.96 31.73
CA ILE A 753 -25.85 19.75 30.30
C ILE A 753 -24.95 18.62 29.76
N ILE A 754 -23.68 18.61 30.16
CA ILE A 754 -22.72 17.58 29.76
C ILE A 754 -23.16 16.21 30.30
N ASP A 755 -23.44 16.10 31.60
CA ASP A 755 -23.91 14.84 32.20
C ASP A 755 -25.20 14.34 31.52
N LYS A 756 -26.17 15.23 31.30
CA LYS A 756 -27.41 14.89 30.60
C LYS A 756 -27.15 14.39 29.18
N SER A 757 -26.29 15.08 28.44
CA SER A 757 -25.98 14.72 27.05
C SER A 757 -25.29 13.36 26.97
N ILE A 758 -24.35 13.07 27.88
CA ILE A 758 -23.68 11.77 27.95
C ILE A 758 -24.69 10.67 28.26
N ASN A 759 -25.56 10.84 29.27
CA ASN A 759 -26.57 9.83 29.60
C ASN A 759 -27.52 9.55 28.42
N GLU A 760 -27.91 10.59 27.67
CA GLU A 760 -28.76 10.45 26.49
C GLU A 760 -28.08 9.74 25.31
N THR A 761 -26.75 9.84 25.18
CA THR A 761 -25.98 9.16 24.12
C THR A 761 -25.34 7.84 24.56
N LEU A 762 -25.29 7.54 25.86
CA LEU A 762 -24.53 6.44 26.44
C LEU A 762 -24.87 5.09 25.82
N ALA A 763 -26.18 4.80 25.67
CA ALA A 763 -26.64 3.54 25.09
C ALA A 763 -26.10 3.37 23.67
N ARG A 764 -26.18 4.42 22.84
CA ARG A 764 -25.66 4.40 21.48
C ARG A 764 -24.15 4.17 21.47
N SER A 765 -23.39 5.00 22.19
CA SER A 765 -21.92 4.89 22.26
C SER A 765 -21.48 3.50 22.73
N LEU A 766 -22.15 2.94 23.74
CA LEU A 766 -21.86 1.59 24.24
C LEU A 766 -22.17 0.52 23.19
N TYR A 767 -23.31 0.61 22.50
CA TYR A 767 -23.70 -0.39 21.50
C TYR A 767 -22.80 -0.34 20.26
N THR A 768 -22.40 0.85 19.80
CA THR A 768 -21.47 1.01 18.69
C THR A 768 -20.08 0.47 19.02
N ASN A 769 -19.58 0.77 20.23
CA ASN A 769 -18.32 0.18 20.71
C ASN A 769 -18.42 -1.34 20.85
N ALA A 770 -19.54 -1.85 21.34
CA ALA A 770 -19.76 -3.29 21.45
C ALA A 770 -19.84 -3.99 20.09
N THR A 771 -20.51 -3.42 19.08
CA THR A 771 -20.57 -4.05 17.74
C THR A 771 -19.21 -4.05 17.05
N ALA A 772 -18.46 -2.94 17.11
CA ALA A 772 -17.11 -2.88 16.56
C ALA A 772 -16.17 -3.87 17.26
N PHE A 773 -16.25 -3.96 18.59
CA PHE A 773 -15.49 -4.93 19.39
C PHE A 773 -15.86 -6.38 19.04
N LEU A 774 -17.16 -6.73 19.03
CA LEU A 774 -17.63 -8.08 18.71
C LEU A 774 -17.30 -8.51 17.28
N ALA A 775 -17.24 -7.57 16.33
CA ALA A 775 -16.82 -7.85 14.97
C ALA A 775 -15.34 -8.24 14.89
N LEU A 776 -14.46 -7.49 15.57
CA LEU A 776 -13.01 -7.66 15.44
C LEU A 776 -12.38 -8.67 16.40
N VAL A 777 -12.97 -8.93 17.56
CA VAL A 777 -12.40 -9.85 18.57
C VAL A 777 -12.11 -11.25 18.01
N PRO A 778 -13.00 -11.89 17.23
CA PRO A 778 -12.68 -13.19 16.63
C PRO A 778 -11.40 -13.13 15.77
N MET A 779 -11.18 -12.05 15.04
CA MET A 779 -9.98 -11.85 14.23
C MET A 779 -8.75 -11.54 15.08
N ALA A 780 -8.91 -10.80 16.19
CA ALA A 780 -7.82 -10.55 17.12
C ALA A 780 -7.32 -11.84 17.82
N ILE A 781 -8.21 -12.82 18.00
CA ILE A 781 -7.89 -14.12 18.63
C ILE A 781 -7.40 -15.14 17.60
N TRP A 782 -8.04 -15.23 16.43
CA TRP A 782 -7.82 -16.30 15.45
C TRP A 782 -7.29 -15.85 14.09
N GLY A 783 -7.09 -14.56 13.85
CA GLY A 783 -6.76 -14.02 12.51
C GLY A 783 -5.34 -14.31 12.02
N GLY A 784 -4.41 -14.72 12.89
CA GLY A 784 -3.00 -14.99 12.54
C GLY A 784 -2.09 -13.76 12.47
N SER A 785 -0.83 -13.95 12.05
CA SER A 785 0.23 -12.90 11.99
C SER A 785 -0.14 -11.72 11.13
N ALA A 786 -0.69 -12.02 9.96
CA ALA A 786 -0.87 -11.01 8.93
C ALA A 786 -1.81 -9.87 9.37
N VAL A 787 -2.72 -10.15 10.31
CA VAL A 787 -3.70 -9.19 10.82
C VAL A 787 -3.51 -8.87 12.31
N SER A 788 -2.59 -9.50 13.04
CA SER A 788 -2.44 -9.30 14.49
C SER A 788 -2.03 -7.87 14.84
N SER A 789 -1.11 -7.27 14.07
CA SER A 789 -0.72 -5.86 14.21
C SER A 789 -1.83 -4.87 13.85
N PHE A 790 -2.96 -5.35 13.31
CA PHE A 790 -4.17 -4.56 13.09
C PHE A 790 -5.26 -4.85 14.12
N ALA A 791 -5.72 -6.10 14.20
CA ALA A 791 -6.91 -6.47 14.95
C ALA A 791 -6.74 -6.30 16.46
N ILE A 792 -5.60 -6.70 17.03
CA ILE A 792 -5.37 -6.61 18.48
C ILE A 792 -5.32 -5.14 18.96
N PRO A 793 -4.50 -4.26 18.34
CA PRO A 793 -4.49 -2.84 18.69
C PRO A 793 -5.84 -2.15 18.44
N MET A 794 -6.57 -2.54 17.40
CA MET A 794 -7.92 -2.00 17.14
C MET A 794 -8.90 -2.39 18.25
N VAL A 795 -8.91 -3.64 18.70
CA VAL A 795 -9.77 -4.09 19.81
C VAL A 795 -9.48 -3.31 21.10
N PHE A 796 -8.19 -3.14 21.44
CA PHE A 796 -7.78 -2.29 22.56
C PHE A 796 -8.21 -0.83 22.36
N GLY A 797 -7.96 -0.30 21.17
CA GLY A 797 -8.27 1.08 20.81
C GLY A 797 -9.76 1.40 20.87
N ILE A 798 -10.65 0.50 20.44
CA ILE A 798 -12.10 0.68 20.51
C ILE A 798 -12.55 0.86 21.96
N LEU A 799 -11.99 0.08 22.89
CA LEU A 799 -12.29 0.22 24.32
C LEU A 799 -11.80 1.56 24.88
N VAL A 800 -10.58 1.96 24.52
CA VAL A 800 -10.00 3.25 24.92
C VAL A 800 -10.81 4.42 24.36
N ALA A 801 -11.19 4.36 23.08
CA ALA A 801 -11.95 5.39 22.39
C ALA A 801 -13.32 5.62 23.02
N GLY A 802 -14.04 4.53 23.37
CA GLY A 802 -15.32 4.62 24.06
C GLY A 802 -15.20 5.24 25.45
N ALA A 803 -14.17 4.85 26.21
CA ALA A 803 -13.92 5.45 27.52
C ALA A 803 -13.50 6.93 27.41
N SER A 804 -12.70 7.28 26.40
CA SER A 804 -12.14 8.63 26.24
C SER A 804 -13.19 9.68 25.87
N SER A 805 -14.18 9.32 25.07
CA SER A 805 -15.31 10.21 24.73
C SER A 805 -16.07 10.68 25.97
N ILE A 806 -16.22 9.81 26.99
CA ILE A 806 -16.98 10.09 28.21
C ILE A 806 -16.11 10.72 29.30
N PHE A 807 -14.94 10.12 29.57
CA PHE A 807 -14.13 10.45 30.75
C PHE A 807 -12.96 11.41 30.47
N ILE A 808 -12.70 11.76 29.21
CA ILE A 808 -11.61 12.67 28.82
C ILE A 808 -12.16 13.85 28.02
N ALA A 809 -12.82 13.60 26.88
CA ALA A 809 -13.28 14.65 25.98
C ALA A 809 -14.30 15.59 26.66
N ALA A 810 -15.33 15.04 27.30
CA ALA A 810 -16.36 15.82 27.97
C ALA A 810 -15.83 16.67 29.15
N PRO A 811 -14.96 16.14 30.05
CA PRO A 811 -14.25 16.95 31.04
C PRO A 811 -13.39 18.09 30.47
N ILE A 812 -12.64 17.84 29.40
CA ILE A 812 -11.82 18.87 28.76
C ILE A 812 -12.72 20.00 28.24
N LEU A 813 -13.84 19.65 27.60
CA LEU A 813 -14.82 20.63 27.13
C LEU A 813 -15.40 21.47 28.28
N LEU A 814 -15.72 20.85 29.42
CA LEU A 814 -16.20 21.57 30.61
C LEU A 814 -15.18 22.63 31.05
N PHE A 815 -13.90 22.26 31.14
CA PHE A 815 -12.85 23.19 31.56
C PHE A 815 -12.63 24.34 30.57
N LEU A 816 -12.64 24.07 29.27
CA LEU A 816 -12.57 25.12 28.25
C LEU A 816 -13.80 26.04 28.29
N GLY A 817 -15.00 25.48 28.50
CA GLY A 817 -16.23 26.24 28.63
C GLY A 817 -16.25 27.16 29.86
N ASP A 818 -15.79 26.67 31.01
CA ASP A 818 -15.66 27.45 32.23
C ASP A 818 -14.58 28.53 32.11
N TRP A 819 -13.47 28.23 31.42
CA TRP A 819 -12.45 29.23 31.09
C TRP A 819 -13.03 30.38 30.25
N ARG A 820 -13.79 30.06 29.18
CA ARG A 820 -14.45 31.06 28.33
C ARG A 820 -15.44 31.93 29.11
N ARG A 821 -16.27 31.33 29.96
CA ARG A 821 -17.26 32.07 30.79
C ARG A 821 -16.57 33.02 31.77
N ARG A 822 -15.46 32.61 32.38
CA ARG A 822 -14.67 33.47 33.29
C ARG A 822 -14.05 34.67 32.57
N HIS A 823 -13.47 34.46 31.38
CA HIS A 823 -12.84 35.55 30.61
C HIS A 823 -13.87 36.51 30.01
N ALA A 824 -15.03 36.01 29.57
CA ALA A 824 -16.12 36.87 29.11
C ALA A 824 -16.71 37.74 30.24
N LYS A 825 -16.79 37.20 31.47
CA LYS A 825 -17.19 37.99 32.65
C LYS A 825 -16.13 39.03 33.04
N ALA A 826 -14.85 38.67 33.00
CA ALA A 826 -13.75 39.60 33.30
C ALA A 826 -13.75 40.78 32.31
N ALA A 827 -13.82 40.50 31.01
CA ALA A 827 -13.89 41.53 29.97
C ALA A 827 -15.12 42.45 30.10
N ALA A 828 -16.28 41.90 30.46
CA ALA A 828 -17.48 42.70 30.72
C ALA A 828 -17.35 43.59 31.98
N THR A 829 -16.57 43.15 32.97
CA THR A 829 -16.32 43.89 34.21
C THR A 829 -15.34 45.03 33.96
N ASP A 830 -14.29 44.83 33.15
CA ASP A 830 -13.35 45.89 32.76
C ASP A 830 -14.03 47.00 31.95
N THR A 831 -14.92 46.66 31.00
CA THR A 831 -15.72 47.66 30.26
C THR A 831 -16.70 48.46 31.14
N ALA A 832 -17.10 47.93 32.29
CA ALA A 832 -17.97 48.64 33.22
C ALA A 832 -17.20 49.61 34.14
N VAL A 833 -15.89 49.40 34.31
CA VAL A 833 -15.01 50.26 35.14
C VAL A 833 -14.49 51.47 34.35
N GLU A 834 -14.46 51.40 33.02
CA GLU A 834 -13.96 52.48 32.14
C GLU A 834 -14.98 53.62 31.87
N ILE A 835 -16.21 53.53 32.41
CA ILE A 835 -17.19 54.61 32.35
C ILE A 835 -16.93 55.60 33.50
N ILE A 836 -15.95 56.49 33.30
CA ILE A 836 -15.73 57.67 34.16
C ILE A 836 -16.94 58.61 34.00
N PRO A 837 -17.62 59.08 35.07
CA PRO A 837 -18.71 60.03 34.95
C PRO A 837 -18.16 61.42 34.55
N PRO A 838 -18.86 62.18 33.68
CA PRO A 838 -18.43 63.53 33.33
C PRO A 838 -18.56 64.47 34.54
N GLU A 839 -17.54 65.31 34.74
CA GLU A 839 -17.51 66.38 35.73
C GLU A 839 -18.78 67.24 35.69
N GLN A 840 -19.45 67.38 36.84
CA GLN A 840 -20.57 68.31 37.00
C GLN A 840 -20.05 69.76 36.94
N GLY A 841 -20.34 70.43 35.83
CA GLY A 841 -20.08 71.84 35.60
C GLY A 841 -20.84 72.77 36.56
N ARG A 842 -20.15 73.87 36.93
CA ARG A 842 -20.65 75.02 37.70
C ARG A 842 -21.93 75.63 37.11
N PRO A 843 -22.81 76.25 37.92
CA PRO A 843 -24.06 76.83 37.45
C PRO A 843 -23.82 78.18 36.79
N ARG A 844 -24.41 78.41 35.60
CA ARG A 844 -24.65 79.76 35.07
C ARG A 844 -26.15 80.07 35.11
N LYS A 845 -26.46 81.16 35.79
CA LYS A 845 -27.78 81.78 35.94
C LYS A 845 -28.29 82.38 34.62
N SER A 846 -29.59 82.22 34.40
CA SER A 846 -30.60 83.12 33.80
C SER A 846 -30.25 83.99 32.59
N ALA A 847 -31.09 83.96 31.54
CA ALA A 847 -32.11 84.98 31.26
C ALA A 847 -32.92 84.66 29.99
N SER A 848 -34.22 85.04 30.07
CA SER A 848 -35.30 85.12 29.06
C SER A 848 -35.74 83.85 28.34
#